data_AF-A0A964EYP5-F1
#
_entry.id   AF-A0A964EYP5-F1
#
_cell.length_a   1.000
_cell.length_b   1.000
_cell.length_c   1.000
_cell.angle_alpha   90.00
_cell.angle_beta   90.00
_cell.angle_gamma   90.00
#
_symmetry.space_group_name_H-M   'P 1'
#
loop_
_entity.id
_entity.type
_entity.pdbx_description
1 polymer ?
#
loop_
_entity_poly.entity_id
_entity_poly.type
_entity_poly.pdbx_seq_one_letter_code
_entity_poly.pdbx_strand_id
1 'polypeptide(L)'
;MFTRTLAILSLLAIVACGDKDTTDDSTTTDDTSTTDDTGTDDTGTEGTDADNDGFNDDVDCDDTDPAINPDAAEVCDEVDNNCDGSIDEGVTSTFYADSDGDGYGVDDDTTEACEAPTGYSATAGDCDDGDASAYPGATEVWYDGTDGDCDGGSDYDADADGYDSDEENNGGDCDDADASIYPGAADTWYDGIDSDCAGDNDYDADADGYDSDAYGGEDCDDDEPTTYPGATDTVYDGVDSDCAGDSDYDFDGDGYDSDSFGGTDCADTDTSVNPGATEVWYDGTDQDCDGASDYDADADGYDSDAYSGDDCDDADSAVNPGAAETWYDGADGDCDGGSDYDADADGEDSDSYGGVDCDDTDSSVNTSATDTWYDGVDSDCDGASDYDADADGYDSDSYSGADCDDTDSAVNPDATEVWYDGTDQDCDGASDYDADEDGEDHVAYSGTDCHEGTSADDTATYPNDGGLNPDEINSSATETWYDGTDQDCDGSSDYDADADGEDSDEYGGVDCDDSDATINTSATDIAQDGLDQDCDGLDAAWGLGDIGAGDLVITEFMQNPATVSDSDGEWFEVVNLSGGAVDLDGLIALDSGTNVFVVSGELRVEDGEYVVFGKSANTAINDNAPVDYAFGTSMSLGNGADEIYLYDGTLSVLFDLVEYDGGDTFPDGNGYSASLDPLYEDEAYNDYGYDWCLTPDGLYGAYNYGSPGSQNSSCGFSYSAEADIQPFIDSHCSGCHTNSGSSGGLNMDDFWAATVLQASSVSGYNYVEPGDASSSYLYRKLAGTHAAIGGTGQQMPRGGPYLSSSELAMFEDWIDEGAQH
;
A
#
# COMPACT_ATOMS: atom_id res chain seq x y z
N MET A 1 -50.43 -17.09 -46.20
CA MET A 1 -51.35 -16.92 -47.35
C MET A 1 -50.73 -17.68 -48.52
N PHE A 2 -51.38 -18.73 -49.08
CA PHE A 2 -50.76 -19.82 -49.87
C PHE A 2 -49.71 -20.63 -49.06
N THR A 3 -49.69 -21.95 -48.86
CA THR A 3 -50.18 -23.21 -49.51
C THR A 3 -49.28 -23.85 -50.58
N ARG A 4 -48.48 -24.85 -50.14
CA ARG A 4 -48.16 -26.16 -50.77
C ARG A 4 -47.37 -26.97 -49.73
N THR A 5 -47.68 -28.19 -49.24
CA THR A 5 -48.56 -29.33 -49.57
C THR A 5 -47.82 -30.58 -50.09
N LEU A 6 -47.35 -31.40 -49.14
CA LEU A 6 -47.22 -32.88 -49.04
C LEU A 6 -46.90 -33.15 -47.53
N ALA A 7 -47.25 -34.22 -46.80
CA ALA A 7 -47.90 -35.53 -47.03
C ALA A 7 -46.97 -36.64 -47.59
N ILE A 8 -47.00 -37.91 -47.14
CA ILE A 8 -48.06 -38.73 -46.50
C ILE A 8 -47.51 -39.73 -45.43
N LEU A 9 -48.26 -39.88 -44.30
CA LEU A 9 -48.38 -40.99 -43.31
C LEU A 9 -47.18 -41.78 -42.73
N SER A 10 -47.31 -42.04 -41.42
CA SER A 10 -46.60 -43.02 -40.58
C SER A 10 -47.41 -44.32 -40.31
N LEU A 11 -46.82 -45.23 -39.54
CA LEU A 11 -47.37 -46.39 -38.80
C LEU A 11 -47.73 -47.71 -39.54
N LEU A 12 -46.86 -48.69 -39.30
CA LEU A 12 -47.10 -50.05 -38.74
C LEU A 12 -48.11 -51.06 -39.35
N ALA A 13 -47.56 -52.28 -39.51
CA ALA A 13 -48.05 -53.57 -38.99
C ALA A 13 -49.03 -54.47 -39.80
N ILE A 14 -48.49 -55.67 -40.08
CA ILE A 14 -49.14 -57.01 -39.99
C ILE A 14 -50.25 -57.37 -41.01
N VAL A 15 -50.04 -58.49 -41.72
CA VAL A 15 -50.93 -59.68 -41.72
C VAL A 15 -50.24 -60.86 -42.42
N ALA A 16 -50.13 -61.99 -41.71
CA ALA A 16 -49.66 -63.26 -42.25
C ALA A 16 -50.82 -64.17 -42.69
N CYS A 17 -50.52 -65.23 -43.43
CA CYS A 17 -51.45 -66.32 -43.77
C CYS A 17 -50.64 -67.58 -44.13
N GLY A 18 -50.89 -68.78 -43.58
CA GLY A 18 -51.86 -69.21 -42.57
C GLY A 18 -52.29 -70.66 -42.83
N ASP A 19 -52.56 -71.45 -41.76
CA ASP A 19 -52.87 -72.91 -41.77
C ASP A 19 -51.68 -73.80 -42.24
N LYS A 20 -51.14 -74.82 -41.54
CA LYS A 20 -51.53 -75.65 -40.36
C LYS A 20 -50.25 -76.15 -39.64
N ASP A 21 -50.25 -76.80 -38.46
CA ASP A 21 -51.30 -77.61 -37.79
C ASP A 21 -51.33 -77.42 -36.26
N THR A 22 -52.01 -78.31 -35.54
CA THR A 22 -52.58 -78.08 -34.20
C THR A 22 -52.27 -79.19 -33.19
N THR A 23 -52.44 -78.86 -31.90
CA THR A 23 -52.29 -79.71 -30.69
C THR A 23 -50.83 -80.01 -30.26
N ASP A 24 -50.52 -80.23 -28.97
CA ASP A 24 -51.44 -80.38 -27.83
C ASP A 24 -51.07 -79.56 -26.57
N ASP A 25 -52.04 -79.51 -25.65
CA ASP A 25 -52.13 -78.67 -24.46
C ASP A 25 -51.12 -78.98 -23.34
N SER A 26 -50.85 -77.96 -22.54
CA SER A 26 -50.30 -78.09 -21.19
C SER A 26 -51.26 -78.85 -20.25
N THR A 27 -50.75 -79.61 -19.28
CA THR A 27 -50.99 -79.33 -17.84
C THR A 27 -50.45 -80.42 -16.90
N THR A 28 -49.73 -79.95 -15.89
CA THR A 28 -49.59 -80.47 -14.51
C THR A 28 -50.49 -81.66 -14.09
N THR A 29 -49.92 -82.71 -13.49
CA THR A 29 -49.81 -82.82 -12.01
C THR A 29 -49.10 -84.10 -11.53
N ASP A 30 -48.41 -83.94 -10.41
CA ASP A 30 -47.94 -84.95 -9.45
C ASP A 30 -49.00 -85.99 -9.02
N ASP A 31 -48.68 -87.29 -9.13
CA ASP A 31 -48.72 -88.27 -8.02
C ASP A 31 -47.85 -89.50 -8.39
N THR A 32 -47.69 -90.42 -7.44
CA THR A 32 -46.59 -91.37 -7.30
C THR A 32 -46.96 -92.84 -7.60
N SER A 33 -45.91 -93.67 -7.69
CA SER A 33 -45.86 -95.05 -7.17
C SER A 33 -46.31 -96.24 -8.06
N THR A 34 -45.31 -97.11 -8.34
CA THR A 34 -45.34 -98.60 -8.35
C THR A 34 -46.05 -99.41 -9.48
N THR A 35 -45.22 -100.17 -10.22
CA THR A 35 -45.36 -101.61 -10.65
C THR A 35 -46.63 -102.07 -11.38
N ASP A 36 -46.57 -102.82 -12.49
CA ASP A 36 -46.07 -104.22 -12.54
C ASP A 36 -45.85 -104.74 -14.00
N ASP A 37 -45.26 -105.93 -14.15
CA ASP A 37 -44.91 -106.65 -15.39
C ASP A 37 -46.10 -107.09 -16.27
N THR A 38 -46.00 -106.94 -17.60
CA THR A 38 -46.28 -108.02 -18.60
C THR A 38 -45.93 -107.60 -20.04
N GLY A 39 -45.26 -108.49 -20.81
CA GLY A 39 -44.82 -108.24 -22.22
C GLY A 39 -45.94 -108.25 -23.29
N THR A 40 -45.65 -108.34 -24.60
CA THR A 40 -44.49 -108.96 -25.30
C THR A 40 -44.37 -108.53 -26.78
N ASP A 41 -43.15 -108.54 -27.34
CA ASP A 41 -42.77 -109.08 -28.68
C ASP A 41 -43.48 -108.55 -29.97
N ASP A 42 -42.77 -107.78 -30.81
CA ASP A 42 -42.31 -108.22 -32.15
C ASP A 42 -41.22 -107.26 -32.72
N THR A 43 -40.40 -107.75 -33.64
CA THR A 43 -39.08 -107.22 -34.07
C THR A 43 -39.03 -105.87 -34.81
N GLY A 44 -38.03 -105.07 -34.45
CA GLY A 44 -37.36 -104.03 -35.25
C GLY A 44 -35.84 -104.15 -35.05
N THR A 45 -35.02 -103.58 -35.93
CA THR A 45 -33.55 -103.62 -35.83
C THR A 45 -33.05 -103.05 -34.49
N GLU A 46 -32.17 -103.79 -33.80
CA GLU A 46 -31.23 -103.17 -32.87
C GLU A 46 -30.23 -102.40 -33.75
N GLY A 47 -30.13 -101.08 -33.57
CA GLY A 47 -29.11 -100.25 -34.19
C GLY A 47 -27.70 -100.58 -33.70
N THR A 48 -26.70 -99.95 -34.30
CA THR A 48 -25.31 -100.06 -33.82
C THR A 48 -24.97 -98.92 -32.88
N ASP A 49 -24.24 -99.30 -31.84
CA ASP A 49 -23.35 -98.51 -31.01
C ASP A 49 -21.93 -98.82 -31.55
N ALA A 50 -21.28 -97.86 -32.20
CA ALA A 50 -20.00 -98.09 -32.88
C ALA A 50 -18.77 -97.46 -32.18
N ASP A 51 -18.94 -96.51 -31.26
CA ASP A 51 -17.85 -95.97 -30.42
C ASP A 51 -17.83 -96.45 -28.96
N ASN A 52 -18.95 -96.97 -28.43
CA ASN A 52 -19.16 -97.53 -27.08
C ASN A 52 -19.40 -96.51 -25.96
N ASP A 53 -20.04 -95.36 -26.24
CA ASP A 53 -20.50 -94.42 -25.21
C ASP A 53 -21.75 -94.89 -24.42
N GLY A 54 -22.74 -95.48 -25.10
CA GLY A 54 -24.02 -95.94 -24.55
C GLY A 54 -25.26 -95.65 -25.43
N PHE A 55 -25.14 -94.84 -26.48
CA PHE A 55 -26.20 -94.51 -27.44
C PHE A 55 -26.07 -95.36 -28.72
N ASN A 56 -26.84 -95.06 -29.77
CA ASN A 56 -26.85 -95.84 -31.02
C ASN A 56 -27.39 -95.03 -32.22
N ASP A 57 -27.14 -95.50 -33.45
CA ASP A 57 -27.51 -94.86 -34.74
C ASP A 57 -29.01 -94.56 -35.01
N ASP A 58 -29.91 -94.79 -34.04
CA ASP A 58 -31.31 -94.33 -34.05
C ASP A 58 -31.54 -93.03 -33.25
N VAL A 59 -30.60 -92.64 -32.36
CA VAL A 59 -30.70 -91.50 -31.43
C VAL A 59 -29.42 -90.65 -31.33
N ASP A 60 -28.29 -91.20 -31.73
CA ASP A 60 -27.00 -90.53 -31.84
C ASP A 60 -26.88 -89.83 -33.20
N CYS A 61 -26.36 -88.61 -33.22
CA CYS A 61 -26.16 -87.79 -34.41
C CYS A 61 -24.77 -87.97 -35.08
N ASP A 62 -23.75 -88.50 -34.37
CA ASP A 62 -22.55 -89.11 -34.97
C ASP A 62 -22.03 -90.29 -34.10
N ASP A 63 -22.60 -91.49 -34.36
CA ASP A 63 -22.22 -92.85 -33.86
C ASP A 63 -20.72 -93.23 -34.06
N THR A 64 -19.84 -92.26 -34.33
CA THR A 64 -18.40 -92.44 -34.42
C THR A 64 -17.56 -91.48 -33.56
N ASP A 65 -18.14 -90.53 -32.82
CA ASP A 65 -17.42 -89.70 -31.84
C ASP A 65 -18.15 -89.59 -30.47
N PRO A 66 -17.63 -90.22 -29.39
CA PRO A 66 -18.30 -90.36 -28.09
C PRO A 66 -18.32 -89.06 -27.24
N ALA A 67 -18.21 -87.91 -27.90
CA ALA A 67 -18.44 -86.57 -27.37
C ALA A 67 -19.75 -85.95 -27.89
N ILE A 68 -20.36 -86.54 -28.93
CA ILE A 68 -21.61 -86.11 -29.57
C ILE A 68 -22.68 -87.16 -29.23
N ASN A 69 -23.63 -86.87 -28.33
CA ASN A 69 -24.69 -87.79 -27.93
C ASN A 69 -25.76 -87.14 -27.02
N PRO A 70 -26.97 -87.73 -26.87
CA PRO A 70 -28.05 -87.21 -26.01
C PRO A 70 -27.80 -86.96 -24.50
N ASP A 71 -26.65 -87.31 -23.93
CA ASP A 71 -26.24 -86.95 -22.55
C ASP A 71 -25.02 -85.99 -22.52
N ALA A 72 -24.54 -85.52 -23.69
CA ALA A 72 -23.47 -84.53 -23.81
C ALA A 72 -23.92 -83.14 -23.34
N ALA A 73 -22.98 -82.19 -23.34
CA ALA A 73 -23.24 -80.78 -23.07
C ALA A 73 -22.60 -79.96 -24.17
N GLU A 74 -23.30 -78.93 -24.65
CA GLU A 74 -22.80 -78.09 -25.74
C GLU A 74 -21.41 -77.51 -25.47
N VAL A 75 -20.64 -77.45 -26.54
CA VAL A 75 -19.38 -76.75 -26.66
C VAL A 75 -19.51 -75.89 -27.91
N CYS A 76 -19.13 -74.62 -27.82
CA CYS A 76 -19.28 -73.67 -28.92
C CYS A 76 -18.30 -74.02 -30.06
N ASP A 77 -18.70 -74.92 -30.97
CA ASP A 77 -17.87 -75.46 -32.06
C ASP A 77 -18.61 -75.73 -33.39
N GLU A 78 -19.82 -75.16 -33.56
CA GLU A 78 -20.73 -75.31 -34.72
C GLU A 78 -21.32 -76.73 -34.89
N VAL A 79 -21.34 -77.55 -33.83
CA VAL A 79 -21.90 -78.91 -33.84
C VAL A 79 -22.97 -79.06 -32.76
N ASP A 80 -24.12 -79.66 -33.13
CA ASP A 80 -25.14 -80.20 -32.22
C ASP A 80 -24.51 -81.29 -31.33
N ASN A 81 -23.95 -80.95 -30.16
CA ASN A 81 -23.22 -81.93 -29.34
C ASN A 81 -24.22 -82.86 -28.62
N ASN A 82 -25.35 -82.33 -28.16
CA ASN A 82 -26.36 -83.09 -27.41
C ASN A 82 -27.47 -83.74 -28.28
N CYS A 83 -27.42 -83.58 -29.60
CA CYS A 83 -28.35 -84.17 -30.56
C CYS A 83 -29.84 -83.79 -30.38
N ASP A 84 -30.20 -82.65 -29.76
CA ASP A 84 -31.61 -82.19 -29.69
C ASP A 84 -32.12 -81.55 -31.00
N GLY A 85 -31.20 -81.19 -31.91
CA GLY A 85 -31.47 -80.54 -33.19
C GLY A 85 -31.26 -79.02 -33.18
N SER A 86 -30.80 -78.47 -32.05
CA SER A 86 -30.19 -77.15 -31.89
C SER A 86 -28.67 -77.23 -32.20
N ILE A 87 -27.94 -76.11 -32.13
CA ILE A 87 -26.47 -76.05 -32.28
C ILE A 87 -25.98 -74.93 -31.36
N ASP A 88 -24.94 -75.19 -30.56
CA ASP A 88 -24.29 -74.24 -29.64
C ASP A 88 -25.26 -73.57 -28.61
N GLU A 89 -26.44 -74.15 -28.32
CA GLU A 89 -27.45 -73.47 -27.52
C GLU A 89 -27.09 -73.39 -26.02
N GLY A 90 -27.25 -72.20 -25.44
CA GLY A 90 -26.87 -71.96 -24.05
C GLY A 90 -25.36 -71.83 -23.80
N VAL A 91 -24.52 -71.90 -24.85
CA VAL A 91 -23.08 -71.57 -24.80
C VAL A 91 -22.68 -70.36 -25.65
N THR A 92 -23.60 -69.83 -26.47
CA THR A 92 -23.46 -68.53 -27.14
C THR A 92 -23.45 -67.36 -26.14
N SER A 93 -22.89 -66.23 -26.60
CA SER A 93 -22.96 -64.92 -25.95
C SER A 93 -23.65 -63.91 -26.88
N THR A 94 -24.26 -62.88 -26.30
CA THR A 94 -24.84 -61.74 -27.05
C THR A 94 -23.76 -60.75 -27.42
N PHE A 95 -23.81 -60.25 -28.66
CA PHE A 95 -22.97 -59.20 -29.21
C PHE A 95 -23.86 -58.10 -29.83
N TYR A 96 -23.38 -56.87 -29.80
CA TYR A 96 -24.08 -55.62 -30.17
C TYR A 96 -23.45 -55.04 -31.43
N ALA A 97 -24.21 -54.43 -32.34
CA ALA A 97 -23.65 -53.92 -33.59
C ALA A 97 -22.61 -52.81 -33.32
N ASP A 98 -21.51 -52.85 -34.07
CA ASP A 98 -20.31 -52.01 -33.93
C ASP A 98 -19.87 -51.62 -35.35
N SER A 99 -20.31 -50.45 -35.82
CA SER A 99 -20.14 -50.00 -37.21
C SER A 99 -18.94 -49.08 -37.43
N ASP A 100 -18.47 -48.35 -36.41
CA ASP A 100 -17.32 -47.45 -36.49
C ASP A 100 -16.00 -48.08 -36.00
N GLY A 101 -16.04 -49.01 -35.03
CA GLY A 101 -14.91 -49.77 -34.52
C GLY A 101 -14.31 -49.32 -33.18
N ASP A 102 -15.05 -48.60 -32.33
CA ASP A 102 -14.59 -48.13 -31.01
C ASP A 102 -14.37 -49.26 -29.98
N GLY A 103 -15.29 -50.23 -29.91
CA GLY A 103 -15.33 -51.33 -28.93
C GLY A 103 -16.60 -51.39 -28.06
N TYR A 104 -17.57 -50.48 -28.23
CA TYR A 104 -18.93 -50.58 -27.72
C TYR A 104 -19.90 -51.01 -28.84
N GLY A 105 -21.19 -50.78 -28.67
CA GLY A 105 -22.20 -51.17 -29.66
C GLY A 105 -23.63 -50.97 -29.18
N VAL A 106 -24.53 -50.72 -30.13
CA VAL A 106 -25.89 -50.26 -29.84
C VAL A 106 -26.81 -51.38 -29.32
N ASP A 107 -27.50 -51.11 -28.20
CA ASP A 107 -28.39 -52.03 -27.49
C ASP A 107 -29.51 -52.66 -28.36
N ASP A 108 -29.96 -51.94 -29.40
CA ASP A 108 -31.15 -52.26 -30.21
C ASP A 108 -30.86 -53.16 -31.45
N ASP A 109 -29.59 -53.43 -31.81
CA ASP A 109 -29.20 -54.44 -32.84
C ASP A 109 -28.21 -55.46 -32.26
N THR A 110 -28.71 -56.67 -32.00
CA THR A 110 -27.97 -57.74 -31.30
C THR A 110 -28.01 -59.08 -32.03
N THR A 111 -26.96 -59.87 -31.81
CA THR A 111 -26.82 -61.25 -32.33
C THR A 111 -26.23 -62.18 -31.26
N GLU A 112 -26.60 -63.45 -31.28
CA GLU A 112 -25.98 -64.49 -30.45
C GLU A 112 -24.92 -65.25 -31.29
N ALA A 113 -23.72 -65.47 -30.73
CA ALA A 113 -22.62 -66.20 -31.38
C ALA A 113 -21.63 -66.80 -30.36
N CYS A 114 -20.63 -67.57 -30.83
CA CYS A 114 -19.54 -68.11 -30.02
C CYS A 114 -18.35 -67.14 -29.86
N GLU A 115 -18.03 -66.40 -30.91
CA GLU A 115 -17.04 -65.31 -30.94
C GLU A 115 -17.68 -64.10 -31.62
N ALA A 116 -17.20 -62.89 -31.32
CA ALA A 116 -17.74 -61.64 -31.86
C ALA A 116 -17.75 -61.65 -33.41
N PRO A 117 -18.93 -61.48 -34.05
CA PRO A 117 -19.00 -61.34 -35.50
C PRO A 117 -18.27 -60.07 -35.99
N THR A 118 -17.93 -60.01 -37.28
CA THR A 118 -17.28 -58.80 -37.83
C THR A 118 -18.27 -57.64 -37.92
N GLY A 119 -18.00 -56.56 -37.18
CA GLY A 119 -18.90 -55.42 -37.01
C GLY A 119 -19.88 -55.59 -35.85
N TYR A 120 -19.45 -56.27 -34.78
CA TYR A 120 -20.19 -56.47 -33.55
C TYR A 120 -19.23 -56.53 -32.34
N SER A 121 -19.53 -55.81 -31.26
CA SER A 121 -18.80 -55.86 -29.98
C SER A 121 -19.46 -56.77 -28.94
N ALA A 122 -18.70 -57.13 -27.90
CA ALA A 122 -19.19 -57.81 -26.70
C ALA A 122 -19.69 -56.82 -25.61
N THR A 123 -19.38 -55.53 -25.76
CA THR A 123 -19.82 -54.44 -24.89
C THR A 123 -21.04 -53.75 -25.51
N ALA A 124 -21.85 -53.11 -24.67
CA ALA A 124 -23.13 -52.51 -25.04
C ALA A 124 -23.22 -51.08 -24.51
N GLY A 125 -24.19 -50.31 -25.02
CA GLY A 125 -24.55 -48.99 -24.49
C GLY A 125 -24.04 -47.79 -25.29
N ASP A 126 -23.52 -47.98 -26.51
CA ASP A 126 -23.24 -46.83 -27.39
C ASP A 126 -24.54 -46.13 -27.82
N CYS A 127 -24.46 -44.81 -27.99
CA CYS A 127 -25.59 -43.94 -28.29
C CYS A 127 -25.63 -43.40 -29.75
N ASP A 128 -24.53 -43.43 -30.51
CA ASP A 128 -24.51 -43.25 -31.97
C ASP A 128 -23.37 -44.05 -32.65
N ASP A 129 -23.66 -45.31 -33.01
CA ASP A 129 -22.96 -46.26 -33.92
C ASP A 129 -22.44 -45.67 -35.26
N GLY A 130 -22.58 -44.37 -35.48
CA GLY A 130 -21.91 -43.59 -36.53
C GLY A 130 -20.62 -42.88 -36.12
N ASP A 131 -20.31 -42.71 -34.83
CA ASP A 131 -19.18 -41.92 -34.32
C ASP A 131 -18.44 -42.59 -33.15
N ALA A 132 -17.19 -42.99 -33.40
CA ALA A 132 -16.27 -43.63 -32.44
C ALA A 132 -15.79 -42.73 -31.28
N SER A 133 -16.53 -41.65 -31.01
CA SER A 133 -16.40 -40.73 -29.88
C SER A 133 -17.53 -40.90 -28.87
N ALA A 134 -18.67 -41.49 -29.28
CA ALA A 134 -19.93 -41.51 -28.54
C ALA A 134 -20.19 -42.85 -27.82
N TYR A 135 -19.60 -43.06 -26.64
CA TYR A 135 -19.66 -44.34 -25.92
C TYR A 135 -19.54 -44.22 -24.38
N PRO A 136 -20.08 -45.20 -23.62
CA PRO A 136 -20.00 -45.27 -22.16
C PRO A 136 -18.60 -45.00 -21.57
N GLY A 137 -18.43 -43.80 -20.97
CA GLY A 137 -17.18 -43.34 -20.39
C GLY A 137 -16.12 -42.94 -21.43
N ALA A 138 -16.54 -42.29 -22.51
CA ALA A 138 -15.70 -41.44 -23.34
C ALA A 138 -15.17 -40.22 -22.53
N THR A 139 -14.66 -39.20 -23.21
CA THR A 139 -14.36 -37.91 -22.60
C THR A 139 -15.17 -36.87 -23.33
N GLU A 140 -16.05 -36.19 -22.60
CA GLU A 140 -16.98 -35.22 -23.17
C GLU A 140 -16.25 -34.05 -23.83
N VAL A 141 -16.89 -33.50 -24.86
CA VAL A 141 -16.39 -32.34 -25.60
C VAL A 141 -17.51 -31.32 -25.63
N TRP A 142 -17.70 -30.64 -24.49
CA TRP A 142 -18.77 -29.69 -24.25
C TRP A 142 -19.01 -28.70 -25.41
N TYR A 143 -20.28 -28.36 -25.61
CA TYR A 143 -20.80 -27.41 -26.61
C TYR A 143 -20.68 -27.88 -28.08
N ASP A 144 -20.52 -29.19 -28.31
CA ASP A 144 -20.42 -29.84 -29.63
C ASP A 144 -21.80 -30.17 -30.24
N GLY A 145 -22.79 -30.42 -29.37
CA GLY A 145 -24.14 -30.84 -29.67
C GLY A 145 -24.39 -32.35 -29.52
N THR A 146 -23.47 -33.07 -28.86
CA THR A 146 -23.44 -34.55 -28.78
C THR A 146 -23.23 -35.01 -27.35
N ASP A 147 -24.11 -35.89 -26.85
CA ASP A 147 -23.94 -36.71 -25.63
C ASP A 147 -22.86 -37.76 -25.92
N GLY A 148 -21.62 -37.48 -25.52
CA GLY A 148 -20.41 -38.21 -25.92
C GLY A 148 -20.09 -39.41 -25.02
N ASP A 149 -20.27 -39.28 -23.71
CA ASP A 149 -20.09 -40.38 -22.76
C ASP A 149 -21.34 -41.28 -22.61
N CYS A 150 -22.46 -40.90 -23.25
CA CYS A 150 -23.75 -41.59 -23.28
C CYS A 150 -24.48 -41.73 -21.92
N ASP A 151 -24.16 -40.91 -20.89
CA ASP A 151 -24.91 -40.93 -19.62
C ASP A 151 -26.27 -40.21 -19.68
N GLY A 152 -26.43 -39.27 -20.63
CA GLY A 152 -27.66 -38.51 -20.86
C GLY A 152 -27.78 -37.17 -20.11
N GLY A 153 -26.66 -36.54 -19.74
CA GLY A 153 -26.55 -35.15 -19.30
C GLY A 153 -26.92 -34.10 -20.38
N SER A 154 -26.64 -32.81 -20.09
CA SER A 154 -26.70 -31.73 -21.09
C SER A 154 -25.28 -31.42 -21.56
N ASP A 155 -25.06 -31.31 -22.87
CA ASP A 155 -23.80 -30.81 -23.50
C ASP A 155 -23.52 -29.31 -23.22
N TYR A 156 -24.26 -28.73 -22.26
CA TYR A 156 -24.31 -27.32 -21.88
C TYR A 156 -24.45 -27.15 -20.34
N ASP A 157 -24.11 -28.19 -19.56
CA ASP A 157 -24.27 -28.35 -18.09
C ASP A 157 -23.00 -29.08 -17.62
N ALA A 158 -21.85 -28.41 -17.74
CA ALA A 158 -20.51 -28.98 -17.83
C ALA A 158 -19.86 -29.27 -16.46
N ASP A 159 -20.36 -28.64 -15.39
CA ASP A 159 -20.07 -29.00 -14.00
C ASP A 159 -21.12 -29.94 -13.36
N ALA A 160 -22.27 -30.11 -14.02
CA ALA A 160 -23.43 -30.92 -13.65
C ALA A 160 -24.24 -30.45 -12.41
N ASP A 161 -24.33 -29.14 -12.15
CA ASP A 161 -25.29 -28.56 -11.19
C ASP A 161 -26.77 -28.74 -11.65
N GLY A 162 -27.04 -28.63 -12.96
CA GLY A 162 -28.37 -28.71 -13.56
C GLY A 162 -28.99 -27.43 -14.16
N TYR A 163 -28.24 -26.34 -14.33
CA TYR A 163 -28.60 -25.19 -15.18
C TYR A 163 -27.78 -25.21 -16.48
N ASP A 164 -28.42 -24.97 -17.63
CA ASP A 164 -27.66 -24.82 -18.89
C ASP A 164 -26.91 -23.46 -18.90
N SER A 165 -25.77 -23.38 -19.62
CA SER A 165 -25.06 -22.12 -19.95
C SER A 165 -25.89 -21.09 -20.72
N ASP A 166 -25.47 -19.82 -20.62
CA ASP A 166 -26.19 -18.68 -21.21
C ASP A 166 -26.20 -18.65 -22.77
N GLU A 167 -25.08 -18.93 -23.44
CA GLU A 167 -24.82 -18.38 -24.78
C GLU A 167 -25.74 -18.92 -25.90
N GLU A 168 -26.15 -20.21 -25.88
CA GLU A 168 -26.94 -20.79 -26.99
C GLU A 168 -28.35 -21.36 -26.63
N ASN A 169 -28.65 -21.78 -25.38
CA ASN A 169 -29.91 -22.50 -25.06
C ASN A 169 -30.99 -21.74 -24.29
N ASN A 170 -30.77 -20.49 -23.88
CA ASN A 170 -31.61 -19.78 -22.88
C ASN A 170 -31.55 -20.51 -21.52
N GLY A 171 -30.34 -20.92 -21.13
CA GLY A 171 -29.98 -21.22 -19.77
C GLY A 171 -29.90 -19.94 -18.91
N GLY A 172 -29.00 -19.91 -17.95
CA GLY A 172 -28.80 -18.74 -17.10
C GLY A 172 -27.60 -18.80 -16.16
N ASP A 173 -26.90 -19.94 -16.12
CA ASP A 173 -25.57 -20.02 -15.53
C ASP A 173 -24.62 -19.01 -16.23
N CYS A 174 -23.77 -18.39 -15.43
CA CYS A 174 -22.79 -17.39 -15.82
C CYS A 174 -21.32 -17.86 -15.74
N ASP A 175 -21.04 -19.03 -15.13
CA ASP A 175 -19.75 -19.74 -15.26
C ASP A 175 -19.95 -21.28 -15.16
N ASP A 176 -20.34 -21.87 -16.31
CA ASP A 176 -20.60 -23.31 -16.61
C ASP A 176 -19.32 -24.17 -16.52
N ALA A 177 -18.61 -24.00 -15.40
CA ALA A 177 -17.39 -24.66 -14.97
C ALA A 177 -17.31 -24.75 -13.43
N ASP A 178 -18.12 -23.98 -12.67
CA ASP A 178 -18.21 -24.03 -11.22
C ASP A 178 -19.67 -24.12 -10.73
N ALA A 179 -20.06 -25.32 -10.30
CA ALA A 179 -21.38 -25.68 -9.76
C ALA A 179 -21.79 -24.97 -8.45
N SER A 180 -21.09 -23.90 -8.04
CA SER A 180 -21.52 -22.96 -7.01
C SER A 180 -22.09 -21.64 -7.57
N ILE A 181 -21.79 -21.30 -8.82
CA ILE A 181 -22.23 -20.11 -9.54
C ILE A 181 -23.46 -20.48 -10.38
N TYR A 182 -24.66 -19.99 -10.02
CA TYR A 182 -25.89 -20.27 -10.77
C TYR A 182 -27.08 -19.37 -10.38
N PRO A 183 -28.10 -19.21 -11.25
CA PRO A 183 -29.35 -18.49 -11.00
C PRO A 183 -30.03 -18.75 -9.64
N GLY A 184 -29.80 -17.87 -8.66
CA GLY A 184 -30.35 -18.03 -7.31
C GLY A 184 -29.53 -18.94 -6.39
N ALA A 185 -28.20 -18.92 -6.51
CA ALA A 185 -27.26 -19.37 -5.49
C ALA A 185 -27.36 -18.50 -4.22
N ALA A 186 -26.23 -18.22 -3.57
CA ALA A 186 -26.14 -17.25 -2.49
C ALA A 186 -24.74 -16.63 -2.48
N ASP A 187 -24.67 -15.37 -2.86
CA ASP A 187 -23.45 -14.59 -2.99
C ASP A 187 -22.71 -14.49 -1.65
N THR A 188 -21.38 -14.45 -1.73
CA THR A 188 -20.50 -14.19 -0.59
C THR A 188 -19.83 -12.85 -0.84
N TRP A 189 -20.46 -11.79 -0.33
CA TRP A 189 -20.01 -10.41 -0.54
C TRP A 189 -18.49 -10.24 -0.43
N TYR A 190 -17.95 -9.47 -1.36
CA TYR A 190 -16.55 -9.06 -1.50
C TYR A 190 -15.55 -10.17 -1.91
N ASP A 191 -16.00 -11.24 -2.56
CA ASP A 191 -15.13 -12.25 -3.20
C ASP A 191 -14.90 -12.01 -4.71
N GLY A 192 -15.65 -11.09 -5.31
CA GLY A 192 -15.60 -10.71 -6.72
C GLY A 192 -16.51 -11.52 -7.64
N ILE A 193 -17.36 -12.41 -7.12
CA ILE A 193 -18.11 -13.42 -7.88
C ILE A 193 -19.64 -13.21 -7.76
N ASP A 194 -20.27 -12.83 -8.89
CA ASP A 194 -21.74 -12.77 -9.11
C ASP A 194 -22.34 -14.19 -9.10
N SER A 195 -22.33 -14.82 -7.92
CA SER A 195 -22.63 -16.24 -7.72
C SER A 195 -24.09 -16.58 -8.02
N ASP A 196 -25.04 -15.67 -7.76
CA ASP A 196 -26.47 -15.80 -8.07
C ASP A 196 -26.80 -15.45 -9.54
N CYS A 197 -25.84 -14.91 -10.30
CA CYS A 197 -25.97 -14.41 -11.67
C CYS A 197 -27.05 -13.31 -11.85
N ALA A 198 -27.34 -12.50 -10.82
CA ALA A 198 -28.21 -11.33 -10.94
C ALA A 198 -27.53 -10.12 -11.58
N GLY A 199 -26.20 -10.01 -11.45
CA GLY A 199 -25.46 -8.78 -11.72
C GLY A 199 -25.77 -7.67 -10.70
N ASP A 200 -26.02 -8.07 -9.45
CA ASP A 200 -25.94 -7.15 -8.30
C ASP A 200 -24.46 -6.83 -8.02
N ASN A 201 -24.17 -5.78 -7.25
CA ASN A 201 -22.82 -5.24 -7.11
C ASN A 201 -22.14 -5.79 -5.85
N ASP A 202 -21.12 -6.62 -6.01
CA ASP A 202 -20.48 -7.38 -4.92
C ASP A 202 -19.81 -6.52 -3.82
N TYR A 203 -19.66 -5.21 -4.07
CA TYR A 203 -19.09 -4.23 -3.15
C TYR A 203 -20.12 -3.27 -2.53
N ASP A 204 -21.44 -3.52 -2.69
CA ASP A 204 -22.60 -2.73 -2.22
C ASP A 204 -23.56 -3.68 -1.48
N ALA A 205 -23.13 -4.22 -0.33
CA ALA A 205 -23.74 -5.39 0.30
C ALA A 205 -25.11 -5.12 0.96
N ASP A 206 -25.37 -3.86 1.30
CA ASP A 206 -26.64 -3.42 1.91
C ASP A 206 -27.67 -2.86 0.89
N ALA A 207 -27.21 -2.57 -0.33
CA ALA A 207 -27.94 -2.04 -1.49
C ALA A 207 -28.48 -0.60 -1.36
N ASP A 208 -27.74 0.29 -0.70
CA ASP A 208 -27.92 1.75 -0.76
C ASP A 208 -27.44 2.35 -2.11
N GLY A 209 -26.36 1.82 -2.70
CA GLY A 209 -25.82 2.22 -4.00
C GLY A 209 -24.45 2.93 -4.00
N TYR A 210 -23.67 2.80 -2.93
CA TYR A 210 -22.25 3.15 -2.86
C TYR A 210 -21.39 1.86 -2.73
N ASP A 211 -20.08 1.97 -2.95
CA ASP A 211 -19.15 0.84 -2.81
C ASP A 211 -18.37 0.94 -1.47
N SER A 212 -18.06 -0.19 -0.84
CA SER A 212 -17.30 -0.27 0.43
C SER A 212 -15.87 0.33 0.37
N ASP A 213 -15.51 1.17 1.35
CA ASP A 213 -14.22 1.85 1.48
C ASP A 213 -13.03 0.87 1.63
N ALA A 214 -13.26 -0.23 2.34
CA ALA A 214 -12.30 -1.33 2.54
C ALA A 214 -11.86 -1.97 1.22
N TYR A 215 -12.64 -1.82 0.15
CA TYR A 215 -12.38 -2.32 -1.20
C TYR A 215 -12.13 -1.20 -2.23
N GLY A 216 -11.92 0.04 -1.75
CA GLY A 216 -11.58 1.20 -2.58
C GLY A 216 -12.78 2.02 -3.07
N GLY A 217 -13.96 1.79 -2.50
CA GLY A 217 -15.15 2.62 -2.66
C GLY A 217 -15.13 3.88 -1.79
N GLU A 218 -16.31 4.29 -1.31
CA GLU A 218 -16.48 5.50 -0.49
C GLU A 218 -17.32 5.27 0.79
N ASP A 219 -18.01 4.12 0.99
CA ASP A 219 -18.82 3.86 2.20
C ASP A 219 -18.06 3.14 3.34
N CYS A 220 -18.27 3.61 4.56
CA CYS A 220 -17.52 3.25 5.77
C CYS A 220 -18.27 2.31 6.74
N ASP A 221 -19.51 1.90 6.47
CA ASP A 221 -20.22 0.83 7.21
C ASP A 221 -21.26 0.11 6.32
N ASP A 222 -20.77 -0.59 5.29
CA ASP A 222 -21.47 -1.36 4.22
C ASP A 222 -22.44 -2.48 4.71
N ASP A 223 -22.78 -2.48 6.01
CA ASP A 223 -23.70 -3.38 6.72
C ASP A 223 -24.99 -2.63 7.20
N GLU A 224 -25.11 -1.29 7.06
CA GLU A 224 -26.27 -0.46 7.47
C GLU A 224 -26.59 0.74 6.50
N PRO A 225 -27.72 0.71 5.73
CA PRO A 225 -28.05 1.66 4.64
C PRO A 225 -28.42 3.11 5.04
N THR A 226 -27.72 3.66 6.02
CA THR A 226 -27.82 5.05 6.50
C THR A 226 -26.46 5.68 6.80
N THR A 227 -25.39 4.88 6.83
CA THR A 227 -24.00 5.33 6.68
C THR A 227 -23.70 5.36 5.18
N TYR A 228 -23.23 6.48 4.62
CA TYR A 228 -22.76 6.60 3.23
C TYR A 228 -22.32 8.05 2.90
N PRO A 229 -21.46 8.28 1.88
CA PRO A 229 -21.00 9.61 1.48
C PRO A 229 -22.10 10.65 1.23
N GLY A 230 -22.19 11.62 2.13
CA GLY A 230 -23.21 12.68 2.08
C GLY A 230 -24.60 12.25 2.55
N ALA A 231 -24.67 11.35 3.54
CA ALA A 231 -25.85 11.09 4.35
C ALA A 231 -26.27 12.34 5.18
N THR A 232 -26.57 12.20 6.46
CA THR A 232 -26.82 13.35 7.36
C THR A 232 -26.51 12.93 8.78
N ASP A 233 -25.37 13.39 9.29
CA ASP A 233 -24.87 12.97 10.60
C ASP A 233 -25.78 13.34 11.79
N THR A 234 -25.67 12.54 12.86
CA THR A 234 -26.49 12.59 14.07
C THR A 234 -25.67 12.82 15.35
N VAL A 235 -24.74 13.79 15.33
CA VAL A 235 -24.14 14.52 16.46
C VAL A 235 -24.39 13.97 17.88
N TYR A 236 -23.29 13.58 18.53
CA TYR A 236 -23.20 12.97 19.86
C TYR A 236 -23.81 11.56 20.02
N ASP A 237 -23.93 10.76 18.96
CA ASP A 237 -24.25 9.33 19.06
C ASP A 237 -23.13 8.34 18.68
N GLY A 238 -21.98 8.84 18.21
CA GLY A 238 -20.74 8.09 18.05
C GLY A 238 -20.61 7.31 16.74
N VAL A 239 -21.31 7.73 15.69
CA VAL A 239 -21.25 7.16 14.33
C VAL A 239 -20.94 8.30 13.36
N ASP A 240 -19.84 8.20 12.60
CA ASP A 240 -19.65 9.07 11.41
C ASP A 240 -20.62 8.57 10.34
N SER A 241 -21.76 9.25 10.20
CA SER A 241 -22.81 8.77 9.30
C SER A 241 -22.56 9.13 7.84
N ASP A 242 -21.69 10.09 7.52
CA ASP A 242 -21.48 10.54 6.14
C ASP A 242 -20.06 10.37 5.58
N CYS A 243 -19.25 9.58 6.31
CA CYS A 243 -17.89 9.12 5.98
C CYS A 243 -16.91 10.27 5.69
N ALA A 244 -17.16 11.44 6.29
CA ALA A 244 -16.33 12.64 6.11
C ALA A 244 -15.06 12.61 6.97
N GLY A 245 -15.04 11.82 8.05
CA GLY A 245 -14.00 11.89 9.10
C GLY A 245 -14.12 13.13 9.99
N ASP A 246 -15.21 13.89 9.88
CA ASP A 246 -15.55 15.01 10.77
C ASP A 246 -15.98 14.47 12.16
N SER A 247 -15.85 15.28 13.21
CA SER A 247 -16.07 14.83 14.60
C SER A 247 -17.54 14.89 15.03
N ASP A 248 -18.11 13.78 15.52
CA ASP A 248 -19.47 13.76 16.11
C ASP A 248 -19.60 14.59 17.41
N TYR A 249 -18.49 15.18 17.88
CA TYR A 249 -18.41 16.09 19.03
C TYR A 249 -18.13 17.56 18.66
N ASP A 250 -18.10 17.92 17.37
CA ASP A 250 -18.09 19.31 16.88
C ASP A 250 -19.46 19.63 16.25
N PHE A 251 -20.34 20.29 17.01
CA PHE A 251 -21.72 20.56 16.55
C PHE A 251 -21.86 21.74 15.60
N ASP A 252 -20.88 22.66 15.52
CA ASP A 252 -21.00 23.89 14.73
C ASP A 252 -20.02 24.03 13.56
N GLY A 253 -18.99 23.18 13.53
CA GLY A 253 -18.09 22.95 12.39
C GLY A 253 -16.91 23.89 12.33
N ASP A 254 -16.29 24.19 13.48
CA ASP A 254 -15.11 25.06 13.56
C ASP A 254 -13.77 24.32 13.78
N GLY A 255 -13.82 23.00 14.03
CA GLY A 255 -12.68 22.09 14.12
C GLY A 255 -12.27 21.70 15.54
N TYR A 256 -13.08 21.99 16.56
CA TYR A 256 -12.75 21.73 17.96
C TYR A 256 -13.84 20.94 18.71
N ASP A 257 -13.48 19.76 19.23
CA ASP A 257 -14.37 18.94 20.06
C ASP A 257 -14.88 19.66 21.33
N SER A 258 -16.15 19.45 21.65
CA SER A 258 -16.87 19.89 22.86
C SER A 258 -16.23 19.49 24.21
N ASP A 259 -16.08 20.46 25.14
CA ASP A 259 -15.55 20.28 26.53
C ASP A 259 -16.30 19.18 27.30
N SER A 260 -17.59 19.06 26.99
CA SER A 260 -18.55 18.26 27.73
C SER A 260 -18.44 16.78 27.39
N PHE A 261 -17.76 16.44 26.30
CA PHE A 261 -17.41 15.08 25.89
C PHE A 261 -15.91 14.77 26.08
N GLY A 262 -15.06 15.80 26.14
CA GLY A 262 -13.66 15.69 26.55
C GLY A 262 -12.66 16.42 25.67
N GLY A 263 -13.15 17.21 24.71
CA GLY A 263 -12.37 18.13 23.90
C GLY A 263 -11.99 19.42 24.63
N THR A 264 -11.96 20.52 23.90
CA THR A 264 -11.40 21.80 24.33
C THR A 264 -12.24 23.03 23.96
N ASP A 265 -13.23 22.91 23.08
CA ASP A 265 -14.18 24.01 22.85
C ASP A 265 -15.19 24.11 24.00
N CYS A 266 -15.42 25.34 24.49
CA CYS A 266 -16.27 25.67 25.61
C CYS A 266 -17.69 26.15 25.23
N ALA A 267 -18.07 26.15 23.94
CA ALA A 267 -19.33 26.75 23.45
C ALA A 267 -20.21 25.90 22.49
N ASP A 268 -19.65 24.97 21.70
CA ASP A 268 -20.28 23.82 20.99
C ASP A 268 -21.64 24.12 20.32
N THR A 269 -21.81 25.36 19.83
CA THR A 269 -23.01 25.94 19.20
C THR A 269 -22.76 27.34 18.58
N ASP A 270 -21.54 27.89 18.68
CA ASP A 270 -21.15 29.23 18.24
C ASP A 270 -19.66 29.24 17.81
N THR A 271 -19.42 29.04 16.49
CA THR A 271 -18.14 28.96 15.75
C THR A 271 -17.16 30.15 15.92
N SER A 272 -17.35 30.98 16.95
CA SER A 272 -16.56 32.16 17.27
C SER A 272 -15.97 32.13 18.68
N VAL A 273 -16.16 31.00 19.39
CA VAL A 273 -15.58 30.67 20.69
C VAL A 273 -15.00 29.26 20.57
N ASN A 274 -13.66 29.15 20.53
CA ASN A 274 -12.90 27.90 20.44
C ASN A 274 -11.40 28.17 20.68
N PRO A 275 -10.56 27.16 20.98
CA PRO A 275 -9.11 27.32 21.21
C PRO A 275 -8.25 27.88 20.05
N GLY A 276 -8.82 28.14 18.88
CA GLY A 276 -8.19 28.85 17.76
C GLY A 276 -8.72 30.27 17.54
N ALA A 277 -9.65 30.74 18.36
CA ALA A 277 -10.22 32.07 18.29
C ALA A 277 -9.19 33.16 18.63
N THR A 278 -9.60 34.42 18.57
CA THR A 278 -8.79 35.56 18.97
C THR A 278 -9.62 36.42 19.91
N GLU A 279 -9.18 36.51 21.15
CA GLU A 279 -9.91 37.19 22.23
C GLU A 279 -10.27 38.65 21.89
N VAL A 280 -11.49 39.02 22.25
CA VAL A 280 -12.19 40.29 21.95
C VAL A 280 -12.51 40.95 23.29
N TRP A 281 -11.45 41.34 23.99
CA TRP A 281 -11.45 41.88 25.35
C TRP A 281 -12.64 42.78 25.71
N TYR A 282 -13.17 42.55 26.91
CA TYR A 282 -14.28 43.22 27.57
C TYR A 282 -15.68 42.96 26.96
N ASP A 283 -15.85 41.84 26.26
CA ASP A 283 -17.13 41.36 25.69
C ASP A 283 -18.02 40.68 26.76
N GLY A 284 -17.40 39.96 27.70
CA GLY A 284 -18.04 39.12 28.69
C GLY A 284 -18.08 37.63 28.34
N THR A 285 -17.30 37.22 27.35
CA THR A 285 -17.17 35.84 26.86
C THR A 285 -15.68 35.53 26.71
N ASP A 286 -15.24 34.44 27.30
CA ASP A 286 -13.94 33.79 27.06
C ASP A 286 -14.05 33.12 25.68
N GLN A 287 -13.33 33.61 24.66
CA GLN A 287 -13.44 33.10 23.29
C GLN A 287 -12.36 32.08 22.94
N ASP A 288 -11.13 32.20 23.44
CA ASP A 288 -10.09 31.18 23.21
C ASP A 288 -10.12 30.00 24.20
N CYS A 289 -11.07 29.99 25.14
CA CYS A 289 -11.34 28.91 26.09
C CYS A 289 -10.14 28.54 27.00
N ASP A 290 -9.09 29.38 27.09
CA ASP A 290 -7.92 29.09 27.93
C ASP A 290 -8.20 29.25 29.44
N GLY A 291 -9.27 30.00 29.78
CA GLY A 291 -9.73 30.25 31.14
C GLY A 291 -9.07 31.43 31.86
N ALA A 292 -8.45 32.35 31.11
CA ALA A 292 -8.03 33.68 31.56
C ALA A 292 -9.25 34.58 31.90
N SER A 293 -9.00 35.88 32.08
CA SER A 293 -10.04 36.87 32.33
C SER A 293 -10.18 37.79 31.12
N ASP A 294 -11.38 37.87 30.53
CA ASP A 294 -11.84 38.89 29.55
C ASP A 294 -11.62 40.36 30.02
N TYR A 295 -11.06 40.56 31.21
CA TYR A 295 -10.73 41.83 31.86
C TYR A 295 -9.25 42.00 32.25
N ASP A 296 -8.34 41.12 31.80
CA ASP A 296 -6.88 41.11 32.07
C ASP A 296 -6.13 41.02 30.71
N ALA A 297 -6.12 42.12 29.96
CA ALA A 297 -5.84 42.08 28.51
C ALA A 297 -4.34 42.05 28.12
N ASP A 298 -3.44 42.17 29.09
CA ASP A 298 -1.99 41.98 28.90
C ASP A 298 -1.40 40.78 29.67
N ALA A 299 -2.26 40.04 30.40
CA ALA A 299 -1.98 38.77 31.08
C ALA A 299 -0.95 38.83 32.21
N ASP A 300 -0.94 39.92 32.99
CA ASP A 300 -0.11 40.07 34.18
C ASP A 300 -0.72 39.43 35.45
N GLY A 301 -2.06 39.25 35.47
CA GLY A 301 -2.82 38.63 36.55
C GLY A 301 -3.73 39.57 37.36
N TYR A 302 -3.95 40.82 36.95
CA TYR A 302 -4.90 41.76 37.56
C TYR A 302 -6.00 42.20 36.57
N ASP A 303 -7.27 42.17 37.02
CA ASP A 303 -8.37 42.73 36.21
C ASP A 303 -8.28 44.28 36.16
N SER A 304 -8.68 44.87 35.03
CA SER A 304 -8.86 46.31 34.78
C SER A 304 -9.82 47.06 35.75
N ASP A 305 -9.43 48.26 36.23
CA ASP A 305 -10.25 49.14 37.08
C ASP A 305 -11.58 49.52 36.43
N ALA A 306 -11.59 49.65 35.10
CA ALA A 306 -12.74 50.02 34.29
C ALA A 306 -13.90 49.02 34.45
N TYR A 307 -13.57 47.76 34.76
CA TYR A 307 -14.49 46.65 34.97
C TYR A 307 -14.63 46.22 36.43
N SER A 308 -14.02 46.97 37.36
CA SER A 308 -13.99 46.77 38.83
C SER A 308 -12.90 45.84 39.36
N GLY A 309 -11.82 45.63 38.60
CA GLY A 309 -10.55 45.14 39.11
C GLY A 309 -9.76 46.22 39.85
N ASP A 310 -8.44 46.06 39.88
CA ASP A 310 -7.50 46.94 40.60
C ASP A 310 -6.38 47.51 39.69
N ASP A 311 -6.23 47.09 38.42
CA ASP A 311 -5.21 47.64 37.49
C ASP A 311 -5.64 48.92 36.73
N CYS A 312 -4.71 49.83 36.50
CA CYS A 312 -4.95 51.17 35.97
C CYS A 312 -4.51 51.46 34.52
N ASP A 313 -3.78 50.56 33.84
CA ASP A 313 -3.54 50.64 32.37
C ASP A 313 -3.33 49.24 31.75
N ASP A 314 -4.44 48.49 31.66
CA ASP A 314 -4.70 47.10 31.18
C ASP A 314 -4.28 46.84 29.71
N ALA A 315 -3.11 47.35 29.33
CA ALA A 315 -2.45 47.21 28.04
C ALA A 315 -0.91 47.31 28.14
N ASP A 316 -0.35 47.48 29.36
CA ASP A 316 1.08 47.43 29.65
C ASP A 316 1.36 46.81 31.04
N SER A 317 1.52 45.48 31.06
CA SER A 317 1.92 44.58 32.17
C SER A 317 3.07 45.02 33.11
N ALA A 318 3.67 46.19 32.88
CA ALA A 318 4.59 46.86 33.79
C ALA A 318 3.91 47.82 34.77
N VAL A 319 2.67 48.23 34.50
CA VAL A 319 1.77 49.04 35.34
C VAL A 319 0.80 48.08 36.00
N ASN A 320 0.73 48.03 37.35
CA ASN A 320 -0.25 47.26 38.12
C ASN A 320 0.01 47.33 39.65
N PRO A 321 -0.97 46.97 40.51
CA PRO A 321 -0.81 46.89 41.97
C PRO A 321 0.28 45.95 42.53
N GLY A 322 0.98 45.20 41.67
CA GLY A 322 2.13 44.35 42.01
C GLY A 322 3.49 44.87 41.53
N ALA A 323 3.51 45.98 40.78
CA ALA A 323 4.68 46.55 40.13
C ALA A 323 5.66 47.21 41.13
N ALA A 324 6.63 47.96 40.59
CA ALA A 324 7.59 48.73 41.38
C ALA A 324 7.92 50.03 40.66
N GLU A 325 7.60 51.16 41.31
CA GLU A 325 7.57 52.47 40.66
C GLU A 325 8.87 52.90 39.97
N THR A 326 8.69 53.53 38.80
CA THR A 326 9.76 54.04 37.93
C THR A 326 9.66 55.55 37.78
N TRP A 327 9.88 56.24 38.91
CA TRP A 327 9.75 57.68 39.07
C TRP A 327 10.23 58.51 37.86
N TYR A 328 9.41 59.50 37.52
CA TYR A 328 9.57 60.55 36.54
C TYR A 328 9.30 60.18 35.07
N ASP A 329 8.61 59.07 34.78
CA ASP A 329 8.22 58.71 33.41
C ASP A 329 6.80 59.19 33.00
N GLY A 330 5.95 59.51 33.98
CA GLY A 330 4.60 60.03 33.82
C GLY A 330 3.45 59.06 34.12
N ALA A 331 3.73 57.83 34.58
CA ALA A 331 2.75 56.83 34.99
C ALA A 331 2.55 56.74 36.53
N ASP A 332 1.44 56.15 36.95
CA ASP A 332 1.13 55.70 38.33
C ASP A 332 1.31 54.18 38.33
N GLY A 333 2.58 53.74 38.27
CA GLY A 333 2.97 52.39 37.90
C GLY A 333 2.57 51.30 38.89
N ASP A 334 2.41 51.61 40.18
CA ASP A 334 1.85 50.67 41.16
C ASP A 334 0.36 50.94 41.54
N CYS A 335 -0.29 51.85 40.80
CA CYS A 335 -1.71 52.21 40.89
C CYS A 335 -2.22 52.60 42.31
N ASP A 336 -1.34 52.97 43.25
CA ASP A 336 -1.70 53.39 44.61
C ASP A 336 -2.37 54.78 44.65
N GLY A 337 -2.24 55.57 43.57
CA GLY A 337 -2.75 56.94 43.48
C GLY A 337 -1.77 57.97 44.06
N GLY A 338 -0.48 57.64 44.02
CA GLY A 338 0.63 58.51 44.39
C GLY A 338 0.86 59.66 43.39
N SER A 339 2.02 60.28 43.49
CA SER A 339 2.52 61.21 42.46
C SER A 339 3.85 60.66 41.97
N ASP A 340 3.97 60.41 40.67
CA ASP A 340 5.22 60.09 39.94
C ASP A 340 6.36 61.11 40.20
N TYR A 341 6.01 62.26 40.81
CA TYR A 341 6.89 63.37 41.11
C TYR A 341 7.12 63.58 42.63
N ASP A 342 6.74 62.65 43.52
CA ASP A 342 6.95 62.69 45.00
C ASP A 342 7.73 61.43 45.44
N ALA A 343 8.97 61.29 44.96
CA ALA A 343 9.69 60.02 44.91
C ALA A 343 10.23 59.52 46.27
N ASP A 344 10.19 60.35 47.32
CA ASP A 344 10.49 59.95 48.70
C ASP A 344 9.31 60.03 49.69
N ALA A 345 8.13 60.45 49.20
CA ALA A 345 6.87 60.54 49.93
C ALA A 345 6.86 61.55 51.11
N ASP A 346 7.49 62.72 50.91
CA ASP A 346 7.31 63.94 51.73
C ASP A 346 5.91 64.54 51.55
N GLY A 347 5.40 64.57 50.31
CA GLY A 347 4.08 65.08 49.95
C GLY A 347 4.06 66.41 49.18
N GLU A 348 5.17 66.85 48.59
CA GLU A 348 5.27 68.03 47.71
C GLU A 348 6.07 67.64 46.44
N ASP A 349 5.49 67.82 45.24
CA ASP A 349 6.10 67.33 43.98
C ASP A 349 7.47 67.98 43.66
N SER A 350 8.31 67.30 42.86
CA SER A 350 9.60 67.76 42.31
C SER A 350 9.51 69.04 41.47
N ASP A 351 10.38 70.00 41.73
CA ASP A 351 10.48 71.31 41.05
C ASP A 351 10.68 71.17 39.53
N SER A 352 11.45 70.16 39.15
CA SER A 352 11.90 69.88 37.79
C SER A 352 10.75 69.38 36.91
N TYR A 353 9.67 68.90 37.53
CA TYR A 353 8.43 68.46 36.90
C TYR A 353 7.27 69.46 37.13
N GLY A 354 7.53 70.57 37.83
CA GLY A 354 6.60 71.69 38.03
C GLY A 354 6.00 71.79 39.43
N GLY A 355 6.50 70.99 40.37
CA GLY A 355 6.22 71.06 41.79
C GLY A 355 6.98 72.17 42.52
N VAL A 356 7.45 71.87 43.72
CA VAL A 356 8.14 72.82 44.63
C VAL A 356 9.31 72.24 45.43
N ASP A 357 9.58 70.93 45.41
CA ASP A 357 10.75 70.36 46.09
C ASP A 357 11.99 70.25 45.19
N CYS A 358 13.15 70.61 45.73
CA CYS A 358 14.39 70.82 44.99
C CYS A 358 15.45 69.72 45.20
N ASP A 359 15.21 68.75 46.08
CA ASP A 359 15.89 67.44 46.09
C ASP A 359 14.91 66.35 46.57
N ASP A 360 13.99 65.98 45.68
CA ASP A 360 12.94 64.92 45.77
C ASP A 360 13.53 63.49 45.93
N THR A 361 14.70 63.39 46.56
CA THR A 361 15.34 62.14 47.00
C THR A 361 15.80 62.19 48.47
N ASP A 362 15.66 63.32 49.18
CA ASP A 362 15.84 63.45 50.63
C ASP A 362 14.79 64.39 51.27
N SER A 363 13.69 63.79 51.76
CA SER A 363 12.59 64.27 52.66
C SER A 363 12.95 65.12 53.89
N SER A 364 14.16 65.66 53.94
CA SER A 364 14.57 66.75 54.83
C SER A 364 14.89 68.08 54.11
N VAL A 365 14.95 68.06 52.77
CA VAL A 365 14.72 69.18 51.85
C VAL A 365 13.21 69.25 51.57
N ASN A 366 12.63 70.46 51.56
CA ASN A 366 11.26 70.81 51.12
C ASN A 366 10.90 72.22 51.59
N THR A 367 9.85 72.82 51.02
CA THR A 367 9.38 74.20 51.35
C THR A 367 8.95 74.45 52.82
N SER A 368 9.01 73.44 53.70
CA SER A 368 8.78 73.56 55.14
C SER A 368 10.04 73.42 56.01
N ALA A 369 11.23 73.26 55.43
CA ALA A 369 12.51 73.11 56.10
C ALA A 369 13.09 74.44 56.66
N THR A 370 14.41 74.55 56.83
CA THR A 370 15.13 75.79 57.20
C THR A 370 16.64 75.70 56.92
N ASP A 371 17.19 76.60 56.09
CA ASP A 371 18.60 76.59 55.67
C ASP A 371 19.68 76.64 56.77
N THR A 372 20.87 76.12 56.42
CA THR A 372 22.07 76.10 57.27
C THR A 372 23.31 76.70 56.57
N TRP A 373 23.27 78.02 56.33
CA TRP A 373 24.35 78.89 55.80
C TRP A 373 25.76 78.27 55.66
N TYR A 374 26.18 78.12 54.40
CA TYR A 374 27.46 77.62 53.89
C TYR A 374 27.69 76.09 54.01
N ASP A 375 26.64 75.28 53.88
CA ASP A 375 26.78 73.83 53.63
C ASP A 375 26.33 73.36 52.23
N GLY A 376 25.75 74.25 51.43
CA GLY A 376 25.53 74.08 49.99
C GLY A 376 24.23 73.39 49.59
N VAL A 377 23.24 73.36 50.48
CA VAL A 377 21.90 72.84 50.23
C VAL A 377 20.87 73.95 50.50
N ASP A 378 20.24 74.47 49.44
CA ASP A 378 18.96 75.19 49.55
C ASP A 378 17.97 74.18 50.13
N SER A 379 17.64 74.34 51.41
CA SER A 379 16.90 73.33 52.16
C SER A 379 15.40 73.61 52.12
N ASP A 380 15.01 74.89 52.10
CA ASP A 380 13.61 75.32 52.02
C ASP A 380 13.12 75.75 50.61
N CYS A 381 13.93 75.51 49.59
CA CYS A 381 13.64 75.67 48.15
C CYS A 381 13.08 77.07 47.79
N ASP A 382 13.51 78.09 48.55
CA ASP A 382 13.11 79.49 48.41
C ASP A 382 13.89 80.18 47.26
N GLY A 383 15.00 79.58 46.81
CA GLY A 383 15.83 80.06 45.72
C GLY A 383 16.79 81.18 46.13
N ALA A 384 16.93 81.47 47.43
CA ALA A 384 18.04 82.25 47.96
C ALA A 384 19.36 81.48 47.83
N SER A 385 20.41 82.18 47.42
CA SER A 385 21.75 81.58 47.39
C SER A 385 22.31 81.44 48.80
N ASP A 386 22.76 80.23 49.14
CA ASP A 386 23.60 79.93 50.32
C ASP A 386 24.95 80.69 50.32
N TYR A 387 25.25 81.41 49.23
CA TYR A 387 26.52 82.09 48.97
C TYR A 387 26.41 83.61 48.66
N ASP A 388 25.23 84.23 48.76
CA ASP A 388 25.05 85.71 48.76
C ASP A 388 24.83 86.18 50.22
N ALA A 389 25.88 86.69 50.88
CA ALA A 389 25.85 86.99 52.31
C ALA A 389 25.33 88.41 52.66
N ASP A 390 25.21 89.30 51.68
CA ASP A 390 24.91 90.73 51.87
C ASP A 390 23.61 91.19 51.16
N ALA A 391 23.06 90.32 50.31
CA ALA A 391 21.78 90.36 49.59
C ALA A 391 21.70 91.44 48.50
N ASP A 392 22.74 91.51 47.67
CA ASP A 392 22.79 92.37 46.48
C ASP A 392 22.44 91.66 45.16
N GLY A 393 22.48 90.31 45.15
CA GLY A 393 22.14 89.45 44.02
C GLY A 393 23.30 88.68 43.39
N TYR A 394 24.51 88.71 43.98
CA TYR A 394 25.69 88.03 43.43
C TYR A 394 26.41 87.15 44.46
N ASP A 395 26.63 85.89 44.09
CA ASP A 395 27.36 84.91 44.90
C ASP A 395 28.84 85.29 45.11
N SER A 396 29.38 84.91 46.26
CA SER A 396 30.79 85.05 46.69
C SER A 396 31.83 84.39 45.74
N ASP A 397 32.87 85.13 45.31
CA ASP A 397 33.99 84.61 44.48
C ASP A 397 34.65 83.36 45.09
N SER A 398 34.67 83.32 46.42
CA SER A 398 35.32 82.31 47.24
C SER A 398 34.55 80.98 47.24
N TYR A 399 33.34 80.98 46.67
CA TYR A 399 32.45 79.84 46.50
C TYR A 399 32.05 79.59 45.04
N SER A 400 32.77 80.21 44.08
CA SER A 400 32.55 80.14 42.61
C SER A 400 31.50 81.10 42.05
N GLY A 401 31.03 82.04 42.87
CA GLY A 401 30.25 83.18 42.42
C GLY A 401 31.07 84.25 41.70
N ALA A 402 30.50 85.45 41.58
CA ALA A 402 31.05 86.55 40.80
C ALA A 402 31.21 87.88 41.58
N ASP A 403 30.75 87.97 42.83
CA ASP A 403 31.10 89.08 43.72
C ASP A 403 32.50 88.89 44.31
N CYS A 404 33.40 89.81 44.01
CA CYS A 404 34.79 89.83 44.45
C CYS A 404 35.05 90.54 45.80
N ASP A 405 34.02 91.06 46.49
CA ASP A 405 34.00 91.39 47.93
C ASP A 405 32.57 91.31 48.52
N ASP A 406 32.09 90.06 48.73
CA ASP A 406 30.84 89.56 49.38
C ASP A 406 30.63 90.03 50.85
N THR A 407 30.93 91.32 51.08
CA THR A 407 30.67 92.10 52.29
C THR A 407 30.39 93.59 52.04
N ASP A 408 30.40 94.08 50.77
CA ASP A 408 30.09 95.48 50.41
C ASP A 408 29.38 95.61 49.03
N SER A 409 28.04 95.41 49.01
CA SER A 409 27.00 95.60 47.94
C SER A 409 27.12 96.75 46.91
N ALA A 410 28.33 96.98 46.40
CA ALA A 410 28.74 98.08 45.54
C ALA A 410 29.98 97.75 44.69
N VAL A 411 30.52 96.53 44.86
CA VAL A 411 31.49 95.85 44.01
C VAL A 411 30.77 94.55 43.62
N ASN A 412 30.35 94.40 42.36
CA ASN A 412 29.61 93.25 41.85
C ASN A 412 29.45 93.38 40.31
N PRO A 413 29.13 92.31 39.57
CA PRO A 413 29.00 92.35 38.11
C PRO A 413 27.99 93.32 37.45
N ASP A 414 27.04 93.92 38.17
CA ASP A 414 26.17 95.00 37.65
C ASP A 414 26.67 96.42 38.03
N ALA A 415 27.81 96.52 38.71
CA ALA A 415 28.51 97.77 38.89
C ALA A 415 28.91 98.38 37.52
N THR A 416 29.33 99.65 37.53
CA THR A 416 29.75 100.33 36.30
C THR A 416 31.24 100.62 36.40
N GLU A 417 32.08 99.84 35.72
CA GLU A 417 33.53 99.98 35.78
C GLU A 417 34.02 101.40 35.46
N VAL A 418 34.94 101.86 36.31
CA VAL A 418 35.54 103.20 36.25
C VAL A 418 36.94 103.12 35.67
N TRP A 419 37.01 102.70 34.40
CA TRP A 419 38.22 102.58 33.59
C TRP A 419 39.33 103.60 33.96
N TYR A 420 40.49 103.06 34.31
CA TYR A 420 41.74 103.66 34.79
C TYR A 420 41.77 104.10 36.27
N ASP A 421 40.87 103.57 37.11
CA ASP A 421 40.84 103.73 38.57
C ASP A 421 41.75 102.72 39.30
N GLY A 422 41.71 101.45 38.89
CA GLY A 422 42.56 100.37 39.41
C GLY A 422 41.95 99.54 40.55
N THR A 423 40.65 99.63 40.73
CA THR A 423 39.79 98.60 41.33
C THR A 423 39.03 97.94 40.17
N ASP A 424 38.81 96.63 40.24
CA ASP A 424 37.92 95.88 39.33
C ASP A 424 36.53 95.93 39.99
N GLN A 425 35.56 96.65 39.41
CA GLN A 425 34.29 96.96 40.08
C GLN A 425 33.13 96.06 39.64
N ASP A 426 33.09 95.67 38.36
CA ASP A 426 32.19 94.65 37.82
C ASP A 426 32.79 93.23 37.90
N CYS A 427 33.92 93.06 38.58
CA CYS A 427 34.57 91.77 38.86
C CYS A 427 34.80 90.93 37.60
N ASP A 428 34.82 91.54 36.41
CA ASP A 428 34.76 90.85 35.12
C ASP A 428 36.11 90.20 34.74
N GLY A 429 37.17 90.57 35.47
CA GLY A 429 38.53 90.09 35.27
C GLY A 429 39.16 90.56 33.95
N ALA A 430 38.50 91.45 33.21
CA ALA A 430 39.03 92.04 32.01
C ALA A 430 40.23 92.94 32.35
N SER A 431 41.03 93.18 31.33
CA SER A 431 42.08 94.18 31.45
C SER A 431 41.44 95.56 31.35
N ASP A 432 41.68 96.42 32.34
CA ASP A 432 41.51 97.90 32.44
C ASP A 432 42.16 98.72 31.27
N TYR A 433 42.34 98.09 30.11
CA TYR A 433 43.07 98.56 28.94
C TYR A 433 42.51 97.98 27.61
N ASP A 434 41.57 97.03 27.66
CA ASP A 434 40.82 96.53 26.51
C ASP A 434 39.43 97.17 26.53
N ALA A 435 39.17 98.09 25.62
CA ALA A 435 37.97 98.93 25.61
C ALA A 435 37.20 98.86 24.28
N ASP A 436 37.45 97.80 23.49
CA ASP A 436 36.62 97.42 22.35
C ASP A 436 36.27 95.91 22.27
N GLU A 437 36.61 95.13 23.31
CA GLU A 437 35.95 93.85 23.67
C GLU A 437 36.02 92.74 22.59
N ASP A 438 37.04 92.75 21.72
CA ASP A 438 37.17 91.74 20.65
C ASP A 438 37.79 90.40 21.11
N GLY A 439 38.47 90.40 22.26
CA GLY A 439 38.97 89.21 22.97
C GLY A 439 40.18 88.51 22.33
N GLU A 440 40.15 88.25 21.00
CA GLU A 440 41.17 87.53 20.19
C GLU A 440 41.00 87.79 18.64
N ASP A 441 41.60 86.97 17.72
CA ASP A 441 41.62 87.13 16.22
C ASP A 441 41.13 85.90 15.38
N HIS A 442 39.83 85.90 15.01
CA HIS A 442 39.16 85.38 13.76
C HIS A 442 39.32 83.92 13.20
N VAL A 443 38.20 83.23 12.87
CA VAL A 443 38.11 81.85 12.27
C VAL A 443 37.03 81.68 11.15
N ALA A 444 36.98 80.54 10.40
CA ALA A 444 35.96 80.17 9.34
C ALA A 444 36.06 78.70 8.76
N TYR A 445 35.13 78.29 7.85
CA TYR A 445 35.11 77.14 6.86
C TYR A 445 34.63 75.71 7.32
N SER A 446 34.25 74.70 6.48
CA SER A 446 33.31 74.53 5.30
C SER A 446 33.32 73.07 4.70
N GLY A 447 32.24 72.51 4.07
CA GLY A 447 32.18 71.13 3.45
C GLY A 447 31.11 70.86 2.34
N THR A 448 31.06 69.65 1.70
CA THR A 448 30.34 69.30 0.40
C THR A 448 30.18 67.76 0.07
N ASP A 449 29.51 67.37 -1.05
CA ASP A 449 29.19 66.00 -1.60
C ASP A 449 29.63 65.68 -3.10
N CYS A 450 29.04 64.67 -3.83
CA CYS A 450 29.66 63.94 -4.98
C CYS A 450 28.74 63.41 -6.17
N HIS A 451 29.26 63.33 -7.42
CA HIS A 451 28.84 62.44 -8.56
C HIS A 451 29.81 62.51 -9.79
N GLU A 452 30.18 61.37 -10.43
CA GLU A 452 30.80 61.24 -11.79
C GLU A 452 30.49 59.82 -12.36
N GLY A 453 30.39 59.52 -13.67
CA GLY A 453 30.48 60.33 -14.91
C GLY A 453 31.36 59.65 -15.99
N THR A 454 31.13 59.68 -17.32
CA THR A 454 30.10 60.31 -18.19
C THR A 454 30.10 59.64 -19.61
N SER A 455 29.03 59.77 -20.41
CA SER A 455 28.98 59.45 -21.86
C SER A 455 28.35 60.61 -22.69
N ALA A 456 28.35 60.53 -24.03
CA ALA A 456 28.35 61.72 -24.90
C ALA A 456 26.99 62.25 -25.44
N ASP A 457 26.95 63.59 -25.64
CA ASP A 457 26.01 64.39 -26.47
C ASP A 457 24.63 64.80 -25.88
N ASP A 458 24.63 65.46 -24.72
CA ASP A 458 23.56 66.43 -24.44
C ASP A 458 23.72 67.69 -25.31
N THR A 459 22.96 67.74 -26.40
CA THR A 459 22.57 68.99 -27.06
C THR A 459 21.08 69.04 -27.42
N ALA A 460 20.20 68.51 -26.55
CA ALA A 460 18.76 68.36 -26.83
C ALA A 460 17.86 69.30 -26.00
N THR A 461 17.60 70.51 -26.52
CA THR A 461 16.72 71.49 -25.82
C THR A 461 15.23 71.19 -25.97
N TYR A 462 14.55 70.87 -24.85
CA TYR A 462 13.14 71.19 -24.64
C TYR A 462 12.87 71.75 -23.23
N PRO A 463 12.09 72.85 -23.09
CA PRO A 463 11.77 73.41 -21.79
C PRO A 463 10.34 73.08 -21.32
N ASN A 464 10.19 72.97 -19.99
CA ASN A 464 8.96 72.74 -19.22
C ASN A 464 8.27 71.38 -19.48
N ASP A 465 8.44 70.45 -18.55
CA ASP A 465 7.51 70.42 -17.42
C ASP A 465 8.28 70.54 -16.09
N GLY A 466 7.61 70.55 -14.94
CA GLY A 466 8.22 70.70 -13.63
C GLY A 466 7.51 69.92 -12.53
N GLY A 467 7.99 68.70 -12.29
CA GLY A 467 7.47 67.78 -11.27
C GLY A 467 7.72 66.32 -11.66
N LEU A 468 8.65 65.69 -10.94
CA LEU A 468 8.95 64.26 -10.81
C LEU A 468 7.98 63.26 -11.47
N ASN A 469 8.49 62.38 -12.36
CA ASN A 469 8.01 61.00 -12.60
C ASN A 469 8.86 60.30 -13.70
N PRO A 470 9.26 59.03 -13.54
CA PRO A 470 9.80 58.34 -12.37
C PRO A 470 11.32 58.10 -12.59
N ASP A 471 11.85 56.93 -12.21
CA ASP A 471 13.14 56.37 -12.67
C ASP A 471 14.40 57.18 -12.27
N GLU A 472 14.49 57.61 -11.00
CA GLU A 472 15.74 58.12 -10.42
C GLU A 472 16.68 56.93 -10.09
N ILE A 473 17.41 56.43 -11.10
CA ILE A 473 18.42 55.37 -10.95
C ILE A 473 19.46 55.80 -9.90
N ASN A 474 19.47 55.10 -8.75
CA ASN A 474 20.32 55.39 -7.60
C ASN A 474 20.35 54.19 -6.64
N SER A 475 21.41 54.07 -5.82
CA SER A 475 21.66 52.95 -4.90
C SER A 475 20.78 52.92 -3.64
N SER A 476 19.49 53.19 -3.82
CA SER A 476 18.37 52.98 -2.90
C SER A 476 17.03 52.94 -3.65
N ALA A 477 17.05 52.61 -4.95
CA ALA A 477 15.87 52.21 -5.69
C ALA A 477 15.37 50.82 -5.23
N THR A 478 14.34 50.31 -5.89
CA THR A 478 13.86 48.94 -5.68
C THR A 478 13.68 48.34 -7.05
N GLU A 479 14.32 47.20 -7.28
CA GLU A 479 14.40 46.58 -8.59
C GLU A 479 13.04 46.04 -9.06
N THR A 480 12.87 45.97 -10.38
CA THR A 480 11.69 45.42 -11.04
C THR A 480 12.19 44.43 -12.08
N TRP A 481 12.22 43.14 -11.72
CA TRP A 481 12.80 42.07 -12.53
C TRP A 481 12.15 41.90 -13.91
N TYR A 482 12.93 41.40 -14.87
CA TYR A 482 12.55 41.10 -16.26
C TYR A 482 12.06 42.32 -17.09
N ASP A 483 12.43 43.53 -16.69
CA ASP A 483 12.08 44.81 -17.34
C ASP A 483 13.06 45.19 -18.46
N GLY A 484 14.34 44.84 -18.28
CA GLY A 484 15.47 45.18 -19.15
C GLY A 484 16.36 46.31 -18.61
N THR A 485 16.24 46.66 -17.32
CA THR A 485 16.84 47.88 -16.75
C THR A 485 17.38 47.66 -15.34
N ASP A 486 18.69 47.81 -15.14
CA ASP A 486 19.34 48.01 -13.83
C ASP A 486 18.90 49.38 -13.23
N GLN A 487 18.13 49.35 -12.13
CA GLN A 487 17.46 50.51 -11.53
C GLN A 487 18.16 51.03 -10.26
N ASP A 488 18.83 50.17 -9.50
CA ASP A 488 19.58 50.54 -8.29
C ASP A 488 21.08 50.89 -8.53
N CYS A 489 21.66 50.42 -9.65
CA CYS A 489 23.06 50.62 -10.04
C CYS A 489 24.13 49.87 -9.21
N ASP A 490 23.80 48.72 -8.62
CA ASP A 490 24.78 47.75 -8.10
C ASP A 490 25.54 47.01 -9.23
N GLY A 491 24.85 46.70 -10.33
CA GLY A 491 25.35 46.00 -11.52
C GLY A 491 25.05 44.50 -11.60
N SER A 492 24.02 44.00 -10.90
CA SER A 492 23.48 42.63 -10.98
C SER A 492 22.68 42.37 -12.28
N SER A 493 22.18 41.15 -12.52
CA SER A 493 21.39 40.84 -13.73
C SER A 493 19.90 41.08 -13.53
N ASP A 494 19.18 41.46 -14.58
CA ASP A 494 17.72 41.69 -14.60
C ASP A 494 16.91 40.38 -14.79
N TYR A 495 17.60 39.24 -14.76
CA TYR A 495 17.11 37.87 -14.95
C TYR A 495 17.68 36.89 -13.88
N ASP A 496 18.08 37.44 -12.73
CA ASP A 496 18.77 36.85 -11.57
C ASP A 496 18.05 37.40 -10.33
N ALA A 497 16.85 36.88 -10.07
CA ALA A 497 15.82 37.54 -9.28
C ALA A 497 15.86 37.20 -7.77
N ASP A 498 16.50 36.10 -7.41
CA ASP A 498 16.83 35.70 -6.04
C ASP A 498 18.27 36.08 -5.61
N ALA A 499 19.11 36.48 -6.58
CA ALA A 499 20.50 36.91 -6.43
C ALA A 499 21.53 35.79 -6.11
N ASP A 500 21.30 34.57 -6.59
CA ASP A 500 22.28 33.49 -6.70
C ASP A 500 23.49 33.84 -7.60
N GLY A 501 23.24 34.45 -8.77
CA GLY A 501 24.24 34.86 -9.75
C GLY A 501 24.25 34.10 -11.11
N GLU A 502 23.32 33.18 -11.35
CA GLU A 502 23.00 32.62 -12.67
C GLU A 502 21.76 33.36 -13.28
N ASP A 503 21.48 33.17 -14.58
CA ASP A 503 20.29 33.78 -15.23
C ASP A 503 19.20 32.69 -15.40
N SER A 504 17.91 33.05 -15.30
CA SER A 504 16.73 32.17 -15.54
C SER A 504 16.66 31.51 -16.93
N ASP A 505 16.26 30.23 -17.01
CA ASP A 505 16.12 29.46 -18.26
C ASP A 505 15.01 29.99 -19.20
N GLU A 506 13.86 30.48 -18.68
CA GLU A 506 12.78 31.04 -19.52
C GLU A 506 13.30 32.21 -20.37
N TYR A 507 14.26 32.95 -19.82
CA TYR A 507 14.92 34.08 -20.46
C TYR A 507 16.22 33.70 -21.21
N GLY A 508 16.66 32.45 -21.07
CA GLY A 508 17.73 31.82 -21.86
C GLY A 508 19.07 31.69 -21.13
N GLY A 509 19.06 31.70 -19.80
CA GLY A 509 20.17 31.36 -18.93
C GLY A 509 20.30 29.86 -18.68
N VAL A 510 20.41 29.44 -17.41
CA VAL A 510 20.66 28.05 -16.97
C VAL A 510 19.99 27.65 -15.66
N ASP A 511 19.57 28.60 -14.82
CA ASP A 511 18.82 28.30 -13.59
C ASP A 511 17.34 27.95 -13.91
N CYS A 512 16.79 27.01 -13.15
CA CYS A 512 15.47 26.40 -13.36
C CYS A 512 14.40 26.82 -12.32
N ASP A 513 14.74 27.52 -11.23
CA ASP A 513 13.78 28.20 -10.34
C ASP A 513 14.36 29.50 -9.77
N ASP A 514 14.32 30.55 -10.60
CA ASP A 514 14.68 31.97 -10.37
C ASP A 514 13.81 32.66 -9.30
N SER A 515 13.51 31.94 -8.22
CA SER A 515 12.82 32.38 -7.02
C SER A 515 13.35 31.73 -5.73
N ASP A 516 14.22 30.71 -5.81
CA ASP A 516 14.95 30.13 -4.68
C ASP A 516 16.43 29.86 -5.00
N ALA A 517 17.29 30.78 -4.53
CA ALA A 517 18.76 30.76 -4.64
C ALA A 517 19.49 29.56 -4.00
N THR A 518 18.78 28.46 -3.70
CA THR A 518 19.35 27.15 -3.36
C THR A 518 19.31 26.15 -4.54
N ILE A 519 18.59 26.48 -5.60
CA ILE A 519 18.55 25.79 -6.89
C ILE A 519 19.47 26.56 -7.87
N ASN A 520 20.39 25.86 -8.56
CA ASN A 520 21.30 26.38 -9.63
C ASN A 520 22.33 25.32 -10.04
N THR A 521 23.03 25.51 -11.17
CA THR A 521 24.02 24.56 -11.73
C THR A 521 25.33 24.38 -10.93
N SER A 522 25.34 24.80 -9.67
CA SER A 522 26.42 24.56 -8.70
C SER A 522 25.97 23.96 -7.36
N ALA A 523 24.69 23.63 -7.24
CA ALA A 523 24.08 22.98 -6.08
C ALA A 523 24.53 21.51 -5.91
N THR A 524 23.77 20.73 -5.17
CA THR A 524 23.93 19.27 -5.02
C THR A 524 22.60 18.73 -4.55
N ASP A 525 22.03 17.80 -5.29
CA ASP A 525 20.62 17.45 -5.16
C ASP A 525 20.30 16.72 -3.86
N ILE A 526 19.07 16.90 -3.39
CA ILE A 526 18.54 16.28 -2.18
C ILE A 526 17.67 15.10 -2.61
N ALA A 527 18.37 13.98 -2.91
CA ALA A 527 17.81 12.78 -3.52
C ALA A 527 16.39 12.40 -3.03
N GLN A 528 15.44 12.48 -3.96
CA GLN A 528 14.01 12.18 -3.83
C GLN A 528 13.16 13.20 -3.06
N ASP A 529 13.54 14.48 -3.03
CA ASP A 529 12.63 15.56 -2.60
C ASP A 529 11.76 16.15 -3.74
N GLY A 530 11.98 15.71 -4.98
CA GLY A 530 11.17 16.07 -6.15
C GLY A 530 11.58 17.38 -6.83
N LEU A 531 12.70 17.97 -6.42
CA LEU A 531 13.30 19.14 -7.05
C LEU A 531 14.59 18.75 -7.80
N ASP A 532 14.91 19.52 -8.84
CA ASP A 532 16.11 19.38 -9.68
C ASP A 532 17.06 20.51 -9.26
N GLN A 533 17.78 20.34 -8.14
CA GLN A 533 18.52 21.46 -7.54
C GLN A 533 19.73 21.89 -8.38
N ASP A 534 20.38 20.97 -9.10
CA ASP A 534 21.54 21.26 -9.97
C ASP A 534 21.15 21.57 -11.44
N CYS A 535 19.85 21.55 -11.76
CA CYS A 535 19.24 21.89 -13.06
C CYS A 535 19.81 21.09 -14.27
N ASP A 536 20.31 19.88 -14.02
CA ASP A 536 20.71 18.87 -15.02
C ASP A 536 19.48 18.27 -15.74
N GLY A 537 18.33 18.24 -15.06
CA GLY A 537 17.09 17.62 -15.50
C GLY A 537 16.70 16.36 -14.70
N LEU A 538 17.34 16.11 -13.55
CA LEU A 538 17.24 14.87 -12.76
C LEU A 538 17.38 15.14 -11.25
N ASP A 539 16.36 14.79 -10.45
CA ASP A 539 16.52 14.60 -9.00
C ASP A 539 17.51 13.43 -8.74
N ALA A 540 18.36 13.53 -7.72
CA ALA A 540 19.39 12.52 -7.43
C ALA A 540 18.80 11.17 -7.02
N ALA A 541 19.50 10.11 -7.46
CA ALA A 541 19.28 8.77 -6.97
C ALA A 541 19.93 8.56 -5.59
N TRP A 542 19.35 7.69 -4.77
CA TRP A 542 19.97 7.24 -3.52
C TRP A 542 21.23 6.42 -3.78
N GLY A 543 22.15 6.43 -2.81
CA GLY A 543 23.32 5.56 -2.83
C GLY A 543 23.08 4.27 -2.07
N LEU A 544 23.94 3.28 -2.31
CA LEU A 544 24.00 2.00 -1.58
C LEU A 544 24.31 2.11 -0.08
N GLY A 545 24.43 3.33 0.46
CA GLY A 545 24.54 3.59 1.91
C GLY A 545 23.22 3.97 2.57
N ASP A 546 22.17 4.19 1.77
CA ASP A 546 20.89 4.76 2.17
C ASP A 546 19.75 3.73 2.09
N ILE A 547 19.90 2.70 1.23
CA ILE A 547 18.99 1.53 1.09
C ILE A 547 19.34 0.35 2.04
N GLY A 548 18.36 -0.54 2.24
CA GLY A 548 18.40 -1.73 3.12
C GLY A 548 18.17 -3.07 2.40
N ALA A 549 17.96 -4.14 3.17
CA ALA A 549 17.57 -5.45 2.63
C ALA A 549 16.11 -5.40 2.12
N GLY A 550 15.81 -6.13 1.05
CA GLY A 550 14.54 -6.06 0.33
C GLY A 550 14.49 -4.99 -0.77
N ASP A 551 15.27 -3.92 -0.66
CA ASP A 551 15.26 -2.80 -1.63
C ASP A 551 15.82 -3.17 -3.03
N LEU A 552 16.54 -4.30 -3.15
CA LEU A 552 17.12 -4.82 -4.40
C LEU A 552 17.01 -6.35 -4.45
N VAL A 553 16.04 -6.92 -5.18
CA VAL A 553 15.73 -8.37 -5.19
C VAL A 553 16.14 -9.04 -6.51
N ILE A 554 16.76 -10.21 -6.47
CA ILE A 554 17.09 -11.05 -7.63
C ILE A 554 15.82 -11.78 -8.11
N THR A 555 15.37 -11.47 -9.32
CA THR A 555 14.09 -11.92 -9.90
C THR A 555 14.22 -13.01 -10.96
N GLU A 556 15.29 -13.01 -11.75
CA GLU A 556 15.47 -13.93 -12.86
C GLU A 556 16.95 -14.29 -13.05
N PHE A 557 17.28 -15.57 -13.30
CA PHE A 557 18.67 -15.97 -13.62
C PHE A 557 18.81 -17.09 -14.65
N MET A 558 19.84 -16.96 -15.49
CA MET A 558 20.18 -17.88 -16.58
C MET A 558 21.49 -18.61 -16.28
N GLN A 559 21.40 -19.72 -15.54
CA GLN A 559 22.57 -20.56 -15.22
C GLN A 559 22.97 -21.52 -16.37
N ASN A 560 22.09 -21.78 -17.36
CA ASN A 560 22.22 -22.92 -18.27
C ASN A 560 21.89 -22.60 -19.75
N PRO A 561 22.52 -21.60 -20.40
CA PRO A 561 22.13 -21.09 -21.71
C PRO A 561 22.39 -22.10 -22.86
N ALA A 562 21.37 -22.34 -23.70
CA ALA A 562 21.39 -23.43 -24.70
C ALA A 562 22.13 -23.11 -26.01
N THR A 563 22.42 -21.84 -26.28
CA THR A 563 22.69 -21.33 -27.64
C THR A 563 24.12 -20.86 -27.89
N VAL A 564 24.73 -20.28 -26.87
CA VAL A 564 26.09 -19.70 -26.89
C VAL A 564 27.07 -20.67 -26.22
N SER A 565 28.06 -20.22 -25.47
CA SER A 565 28.76 -21.10 -24.50
C SER A 565 28.31 -20.72 -23.09
N ASP A 566 28.28 -21.65 -22.12
CA ASP A 566 27.79 -21.42 -20.73
C ASP A 566 28.14 -19.99 -20.26
N SER A 567 29.43 -19.78 -20.05
CA SER A 567 30.01 -18.54 -19.54
C SER A 567 29.87 -17.32 -20.45
N ASP A 568 29.44 -17.46 -21.70
CA ASP A 568 29.10 -16.34 -22.58
C ASP A 568 27.61 -15.93 -22.47
N GLY A 569 26.73 -16.83 -22.00
CA GLY A 569 25.29 -16.63 -21.91
C GLY A 569 24.72 -16.46 -20.50
N GLU A 570 25.52 -16.70 -19.46
CA GLU A 570 25.16 -16.46 -18.05
C GLU A 570 24.87 -14.98 -17.76
N TRP A 571 23.74 -14.73 -17.11
CA TRP A 571 23.29 -13.45 -16.55
C TRP A 571 22.31 -13.68 -15.39
N PHE A 572 22.12 -12.67 -14.55
CA PHE A 572 21.05 -12.56 -13.55
C PHE A 572 20.46 -11.14 -13.59
N GLU A 573 19.22 -11.01 -13.15
CA GLU A 573 18.46 -9.77 -13.06
C GLU A 573 18.27 -9.37 -11.60
N VAL A 574 18.12 -8.07 -11.36
CA VAL A 574 17.73 -7.50 -10.07
C VAL A 574 16.67 -6.43 -10.32
N VAL A 575 15.59 -6.42 -9.55
CA VAL A 575 14.61 -5.33 -9.50
C VAL A 575 14.94 -4.36 -8.38
N ASN A 576 14.67 -3.06 -8.59
CA ASN A 576 14.71 -2.05 -7.53
C ASN A 576 13.31 -1.85 -6.93
N LEU A 577 13.18 -2.01 -5.62
CA LEU A 577 11.93 -1.88 -4.86
C LEU A 577 12.05 -0.87 -3.70
N SER A 578 13.07 -0.01 -3.72
CA SER A 578 13.33 0.93 -2.62
C SER A 578 12.28 2.05 -2.49
N GLY A 579 11.36 2.21 -3.45
CA GLY A 579 10.40 3.31 -3.53
C GLY A 579 10.91 4.55 -4.28
N GLY A 580 12.05 4.44 -4.99
CA GLY A 580 12.63 5.53 -5.77
C GLY A 580 13.94 5.15 -6.47
N ALA A 581 14.58 6.10 -7.15
CA ALA A 581 15.79 5.84 -7.93
C ALA A 581 17.04 5.55 -7.08
N VAL A 582 17.87 4.58 -7.52
CA VAL A 582 19.13 4.18 -6.86
C VAL A 582 20.30 4.13 -7.85
N ASP A 583 21.47 4.68 -7.50
CA ASP A 583 22.74 4.45 -8.23
C ASP A 583 23.52 3.29 -7.59
N LEU A 584 23.80 2.27 -8.39
CA LEU A 584 24.47 1.05 -7.97
C LEU A 584 26.02 1.14 -7.97
N ASP A 585 26.65 2.31 -8.19
CA ASP A 585 28.13 2.43 -8.12
C ASP A 585 28.68 1.92 -6.77
N GLY A 586 29.57 0.93 -6.83
CA GLY A 586 30.11 0.26 -5.65
C GLY A 586 29.39 -1.01 -5.19
N LEU A 587 28.28 -1.42 -5.80
CA LEU A 587 27.54 -2.66 -5.47
C LEU A 587 28.47 -3.87 -5.62
N ILE A 588 28.52 -4.73 -4.60
CA ILE A 588 29.38 -5.92 -4.57
C ILE A 588 28.53 -7.19 -4.73
N ALA A 589 28.55 -7.76 -5.92
CA ALA A 589 28.01 -9.10 -6.15
C ALA A 589 29.08 -10.18 -5.89
N LEU A 590 28.71 -11.25 -5.20
CA LEU A 590 29.56 -12.37 -4.78
C LEU A 590 29.01 -13.73 -5.23
N ASP A 591 29.89 -14.70 -5.45
CA ASP A 591 29.58 -16.14 -5.24
C ASP A 591 30.37 -16.67 -4.04
N SER A 592 29.87 -17.71 -3.36
CA SER A 592 30.46 -18.24 -2.11
C SER A 592 31.80 -18.97 -2.32
N GLY A 593 32.20 -19.17 -3.58
CA GLY A 593 33.48 -19.72 -4.01
C GLY A 593 34.63 -18.70 -4.02
N THR A 594 34.85 -18.02 -5.15
CA THR A 594 35.94 -17.03 -5.30
C THR A 594 35.63 -15.85 -6.21
N ASN A 595 34.39 -15.77 -6.69
CA ASN A 595 34.02 -14.79 -7.70
C ASN A 595 33.44 -13.55 -7.04
N VAL A 596 33.74 -12.41 -7.63
CA VAL A 596 33.33 -11.10 -7.12
C VAL A 596 33.49 -10.08 -8.22
N PHE A 597 32.47 -9.25 -8.43
CA PHE A 597 32.65 -7.97 -9.08
C PHE A 597 32.20 -6.83 -8.17
N VAL A 598 32.58 -5.63 -8.56
CA VAL A 598 32.07 -4.40 -7.98
C VAL A 598 31.55 -3.58 -9.16
N VAL A 599 30.33 -3.05 -9.07
CA VAL A 599 29.83 -2.06 -10.02
C VAL A 599 30.74 -0.83 -9.98
N SER A 600 31.00 -0.20 -11.12
CA SER A 600 32.03 0.85 -11.20
C SER A 600 31.69 1.95 -12.20
N GLY A 601 31.36 3.11 -11.65
CA GLY A 601 30.66 4.18 -12.34
C GLY A 601 29.15 3.97 -12.32
N GLU A 602 28.46 5.11 -12.31
CA GLU A 602 27.02 5.34 -12.45
C GLU A 602 26.25 4.22 -13.18
N LEU A 603 25.31 3.62 -12.46
CA LEU A 603 24.33 2.64 -12.90
C LEU A 603 23.02 2.92 -12.15
N ARG A 604 22.30 3.95 -12.60
CA ARG A 604 20.99 4.34 -12.07
C ARG A 604 19.91 3.36 -12.52
N VAL A 605 19.02 3.01 -11.60
CA VAL A 605 17.81 2.20 -11.81
C VAL A 605 16.66 2.94 -11.14
N GLU A 606 15.53 3.13 -11.83
CA GLU A 606 14.33 3.75 -11.23
C GLU A 606 13.55 2.73 -10.39
N ASP A 607 12.52 3.17 -9.66
CA ASP A 607 11.68 2.27 -8.86
C ASP A 607 10.85 1.33 -9.76
N GLY A 608 10.80 0.04 -9.42
CA GLY A 608 10.17 -0.99 -10.25
C GLY A 608 10.87 -1.27 -11.58
N GLU A 609 12.06 -0.71 -11.85
CA GLU A 609 12.88 -1.06 -13.00
C GLU A 609 13.86 -2.21 -12.70
N TYR A 610 14.22 -2.93 -13.76
CA TYR A 610 14.99 -4.17 -13.75
C TYR A 610 16.36 -3.96 -14.40
N VAL A 611 17.43 -4.43 -13.77
CA VAL A 611 18.81 -4.29 -14.25
C VAL A 611 19.48 -5.65 -14.50
N VAL A 612 20.01 -5.86 -15.71
CA VAL A 612 20.53 -7.17 -16.13
C VAL A 612 22.05 -7.22 -16.02
N PHE A 613 22.54 -7.96 -15.04
CA PHE A 613 23.96 -8.25 -14.83
C PHE A 613 24.40 -9.45 -15.67
N GLY A 614 25.36 -9.27 -16.59
CA GLY A 614 25.74 -10.35 -17.50
C GLY A 614 27.18 -10.33 -18.00
N LYS A 615 27.56 -11.36 -18.77
CA LYS A 615 28.93 -11.51 -19.26
C LYS A 615 29.41 -10.32 -20.12
N SER A 616 28.55 -9.72 -20.95
CA SER A 616 28.94 -8.61 -21.82
C SER A 616 27.78 -7.72 -22.30
N ALA A 617 27.95 -6.39 -22.18
CA ALA A 617 27.08 -5.38 -22.82
C ALA A 617 27.10 -5.40 -24.37
N ASN A 618 27.86 -6.30 -25.00
CA ASN A 618 27.66 -6.66 -26.40
C ASN A 618 26.64 -7.80 -26.47
N THR A 619 25.35 -7.44 -26.47
CA THR A 619 24.19 -8.35 -26.41
C THR A 619 24.30 -9.60 -27.32
N ALA A 620 24.92 -9.46 -28.50
CA ALA A 620 25.23 -10.58 -29.41
C ALA A 620 26.27 -11.62 -28.90
N ILE A 621 26.65 -11.57 -27.62
CA ILE A 621 27.45 -12.59 -26.90
C ILE A 621 26.55 -13.41 -25.96
N ASN A 622 25.71 -12.75 -25.17
CA ASN A 622 24.76 -13.37 -24.22
C ASN A 622 23.37 -13.55 -24.85
N ASP A 623 23.36 -14.19 -26.03
CA ASP A 623 22.20 -14.44 -26.93
C ASP A 623 21.13 -13.34 -27.02
N ASN A 624 21.54 -12.07 -27.01
CA ASN A 624 20.70 -10.87 -27.09
C ASN A 624 19.94 -10.47 -25.81
N ALA A 625 20.27 -11.02 -24.63
CA ALA A 625 19.87 -10.42 -23.35
C ALA A 625 20.37 -8.96 -23.27
N PRO A 626 19.56 -8.00 -22.79
CA PRO A 626 19.89 -6.58 -22.71
C PRO A 626 20.79 -6.29 -21.50
N VAL A 627 22.01 -6.85 -21.47
CA VAL A 627 22.94 -6.68 -20.34
C VAL A 627 23.41 -5.23 -20.19
N ASP A 628 23.00 -4.60 -19.09
CA ASP A 628 23.36 -3.24 -18.70
C ASP A 628 24.76 -3.21 -18.07
N TYR A 629 25.00 -4.06 -17.06
CA TYR A 629 26.30 -4.16 -16.41
C TYR A 629 27.09 -5.42 -16.78
N ALA A 630 28.29 -5.21 -17.31
CA ALA A 630 29.12 -6.26 -17.90
C ALA A 630 30.18 -6.79 -16.92
N PHE A 631 29.83 -7.73 -16.04
CA PHE A 631 30.75 -8.28 -15.04
C PHE A 631 31.95 -9.06 -15.62
N GLY A 632 31.87 -9.47 -16.90
CA GLY A 632 32.99 -10.08 -17.61
C GLY A 632 33.39 -11.44 -17.01
N THR A 633 34.70 -11.73 -16.91
CA THR A 633 35.18 -13.00 -16.33
C THR A 633 35.38 -12.92 -14.81
N SER A 634 34.64 -12.04 -14.13
CA SER A 634 34.73 -11.81 -12.68
C SER A 634 33.72 -12.67 -11.90
N MET A 635 32.64 -13.08 -12.58
CA MET A 635 31.59 -13.98 -12.12
C MET A 635 31.24 -14.99 -13.22
N SER A 636 30.66 -16.11 -12.79
CA SER A 636 30.00 -17.13 -13.58
C SER A 636 28.88 -17.72 -12.72
N LEU A 637 27.83 -18.23 -13.36
CA LEU A 637 26.75 -18.95 -12.69
C LEU A 637 26.87 -20.43 -13.07
N GLY A 638 27.15 -21.30 -12.11
CA GLY A 638 27.27 -22.73 -12.36
C GLY A 638 25.91 -23.39 -12.60
N ASN A 639 25.78 -24.18 -13.66
CA ASN A 639 24.62 -25.05 -13.91
C ASN A 639 24.63 -26.31 -12.98
N GLY A 640 24.47 -26.05 -11.69
CA GLY A 640 24.42 -26.98 -10.56
C GLY A 640 23.91 -26.23 -9.33
N ALA A 641 24.39 -26.56 -8.13
CA ALA A 641 24.26 -25.65 -6.99
C ALA A 641 25.38 -24.58 -7.04
N ASP A 642 25.02 -23.32 -6.85
CA ASP A 642 25.90 -22.14 -6.74
C ASP A 642 25.10 -21.02 -6.00
N GLU A 643 25.76 -19.95 -5.57
CA GLU A 643 25.12 -18.92 -4.74
C GLU A 643 25.35 -17.50 -5.30
N ILE A 644 24.32 -16.63 -5.28
CA ILE A 644 24.42 -15.20 -5.62
C ILE A 644 24.13 -14.37 -4.36
N TYR A 645 25.01 -13.42 -4.01
CA TYR A 645 24.75 -12.45 -2.92
C TYR A 645 24.98 -11.01 -3.40
N LEU A 646 24.11 -10.08 -3.00
CA LEU A 646 24.26 -8.64 -3.25
C LEU A 646 24.60 -7.89 -1.95
N TYR A 647 25.69 -7.10 -1.96
CA TYR A 647 26.16 -6.35 -0.78
C TYR A 647 26.51 -4.89 -1.10
N ASP A 648 26.39 -4.03 -0.08
CA ASP A 648 26.94 -2.67 -0.13
C ASP A 648 28.48 -2.64 -0.31
N GLY A 649 29.00 -1.49 -0.75
CA GLY A 649 30.43 -1.27 -1.00
C GLY A 649 31.37 -1.47 0.20
N THR A 650 30.84 -1.67 1.41
CA THR A 650 31.60 -1.95 2.65
C THR A 650 31.43 -3.37 3.22
N LEU A 651 30.54 -4.20 2.65
CA LEU A 651 30.16 -5.54 3.14
C LEU A 651 29.59 -5.52 4.58
N SER A 652 28.61 -4.64 4.78
CA SER A 652 27.90 -4.37 6.04
C SER A 652 26.39 -4.62 5.95
N VAL A 653 25.80 -4.40 4.78
CA VAL A 653 24.42 -4.72 4.39
C VAL A 653 24.47 -5.77 3.29
N LEU A 654 23.77 -6.89 3.51
CA LEU A 654 23.33 -7.80 2.46
C LEU A 654 21.98 -7.23 1.99
N PHE A 655 21.84 -6.98 0.69
CA PHE A 655 20.56 -6.54 0.12
C PHE A 655 19.66 -7.74 -0.14
N ASP A 656 20.23 -8.79 -0.76
CA ASP A 656 19.51 -9.98 -1.20
C ASP A 656 20.47 -11.17 -1.49
N LEU A 657 19.90 -12.39 -1.54
CA LEU A 657 20.56 -13.69 -1.68
C LEU A 657 19.70 -14.68 -2.48
N VAL A 658 20.34 -15.49 -3.33
CA VAL A 658 19.75 -16.74 -3.85
C VAL A 658 20.78 -17.88 -3.77
N GLU A 659 20.56 -18.88 -2.90
CA GLU A 659 21.38 -20.12 -2.80
C GLU A 659 20.77 -21.29 -3.63
N TYR A 660 20.75 -21.16 -4.96
CA TYR A 660 20.11 -22.16 -5.84
C TYR A 660 20.80 -23.54 -5.82
N ASP A 661 20.01 -24.63 -5.88
CA ASP A 661 20.50 -25.98 -5.55
C ASP A 661 20.77 -26.93 -6.74
N GLY A 662 20.49 -26.49 -7.96
CA GLY A 662 20.76 -27.25 -9.18
C GLY A 662 19.73 -28.32 -9.54
N GLY A 663 18.46 -28.10 -9.19
CA GLY A 663 17.34 -28.96 -9.61
C GLY A 663 16.84 -29.94 -8.56
N ASP A 664 17.17 -29.74 -7.28
CA ASP A 664 16.55 -30.49 -6.17
C ASP A 664 15.29 -29.74 -5.64
N THR A 665 15.29 -28.40 -5.68
CA THR A 665 14.12 -27.49 -5.48
C THR A 665 14.07 -26.42 -6.58
N PHE A 666 15.14 -25.62 -6.72
CA PHE A 666 15.23 -24.55 -7.72
C PHE A 666 15.20 -25.08 -9.17
N PRO A 667 14.56 -24.37 -10.11
CA PRO A 667 14.36 -24.86 -11.49
C PRO A 667 15.64 -24.82 -12.36
N ASP A 668 16.19 -25.98 -12.73
CA ASP A 668 17.29 -26.10 -13.72
C ASP A 668 16.80 -26.41 -15.14
N GLY A 669 16.88 -25.42 -16.05
CA GLY A 669 16.45 -25.53 -17.44
C GLY A 669 17.54 -25.19 -18.45
N ASN A 670 17.98 -26.17 -19.26
CA ASN A 670 18.86 -25.91 -20.40
C ASN A 670 18.16 -24.99 -21.43
N GLY A 671 18.49 -23.70 -21.41
CA GLY A 671 17.90 -22.65 -22.26
C GLY A 671 16.64 -21.98 -21.69
N TYR A 672 16.39 -22.10 -20.40
CA TYR A 672 15.32 -21.39 -19.68
C TYR A 672 15.93 -20.74 -18.45
N SER A 673 15.46 -19.56 -18.08
CA SER A 673 15.77 -18.97 -16.78
C SER A 673 15.04 -19.72 -15.67
N ALA A 674 15.56 -19.59 -14.45
CA ALA A 674 14.71 -19.55 -13.28
C ALA A 674 14.07 -18.16 -13.21
N SER A 675 12.74 -18.11 -13.10
CA SER A 675 11.95 -16.89 -12.83
C SER A 675 11.27 -17.03 -11.48
N LEU A 676 11.39 -16.01 -10.64
CA LEU A 676 10.59 -15.81 -9.43
C LEU A 676 9.16 -15.41 -9.82
N ASP A 677 8.15 -15.92 -9.12
CA ASP A 677 6.77 -15.43 -9.30
C ASP A 677 6.68 -13.97 -8.80
N PRO A 678 6.04 -13.02 -9.53
CA PRO A 678 5.78 -11.67 -9.02
C PRO A 678 5.01 -11.60 -7.69
N LEU A 679 4.35 -12.69 -7.28
CA LEU A 679 3.74 -12.80 -5.94
C LEU A 679 4.76 -12.94 -4.80
N TYR A 680 6.03 -13.23 -5.11
CA TYR A 680 7.11 -13.52 -4.16
C TYR A 680 8.37 -12.67 -4.39
N GLU A 681 8.24 -11.47 -4.98
CA GLU A 681 9.32 -10.47 -5.18
C GLU A 681 9.80 -9.84 -3.85
N ASP A 682 10.40 -10.65 -2.96
CA ASP A 682 10.87 -10.32 -1.60
C ASP A 682 12.16 -11.11 -1.23
N GLU A 683 13.07 -10.52 -0.43
CA GLU A 683 14.42 -11.07 -0.16
C GLU A 683 14.47 -12.26 0.83
N ALA A 684 13.32 -12.66 1.36
CA ALA A 684 13.17 -13.84 2.20
C ALA A 684 12.40 -14.98 1.51
N TYR A 685 11.61 -14.70 0.47
CA TYR A 685 10.88 -15.71 -0.31
C TYR A 685 11.66 -16.19 -1.53
N ASN A 686 12.42 -15.31 -2.19
CA ASN A 686 13.27 -15.70 -3.31
C ASN A 686 14.41 -16.70 -2.94
N ASP A 687 14.67 -16.91 -1.65
CA ASP A 687 15.60 -17.94 -1.15
C ASP A 687 14.97 -19.38 -1.19
N TYR A 688 13.66 -19.52 -1.41
CA TYR A 688 12.98 -20.81 -1.58
C TYR A 688 12.74 -21.16 -3.05
N GLY A 689 13.44 -22.18 -3.57
CA GLY A 689 13.30 -22.64 -4.95
C GLY A 689 11.92 -23.17 -5.38
N TYR A 690 10.93 -23.20 -4.49
CA TYR A 690 9.52 -23.51 -4.79
C TYR A 690 8.77 -22.30 -5.34
N ASP A 691 9.17 -21.09 -4.96
CA ASP A 691 8.57 -19.82 -5.38
C ASP A 691 9.11 -19.39 -6.77
N TRP A 692 10.01 -20.20 -7.33
CA TRP A 692 10.61 -20.07 -8.66
C TRP A 692 10.10 -21.15 -9.62
N CYS A 693 9.81 -20.75 -10.85
CA CYS A 693 9.51 -21.67 -11.95
C CYS A 693 10.56 -21.61 -13.07
N LEU A 694 10.55 -22.63 -13.94
CA LEU A 694 11.15 -22.47 -15.27
C LEU A 694 10.32 -21.41 -16.01
N THR A 695 10.97 -20.30 -16.35
CA THR A 695 10.32 -19.10 -16.90
C THR A 695 9.16 -19.41 -17.88
N PRO A 696 7.93 -18.89 -17.64
CA PRO A 696 6.81 -19.05 -18.56
C PRO A 696 6.97 -18.19 -19.82
N ASP A 697 7.89 -17.22 -19.79
CA ASP A 697 8.02 -16.17 -20.77
C ASP A 697 8.57 -16.60 -22.12
N GLY A 698 8.50 -15.65 -23.06
CA GLY A 698 8.84 -15.87 -24.45
C GLY A 698 10.32 -16.16 -24.71
N LEU A 699 10.64 -16.38 -25.98
CA LEU A 699 12.03 -16.45 -26.44
C LEU A 699 12.68 -15.06 -26.41
N TYR A 700 13.54 -14.79 -25.44
CA TYR A 700 14.53 -13.73 -25.59
C TYR A 700 15.67 -14.24 -26.51
N GLY A 701 15.98 -13.48 -27.56
CA GLY A 701 17.06 -13.84 -28.47
C GLY A 701 16.73 -14.93 -29.51
N ALA A 702 17.49 -16.02 -29.53
CA ALA A 702 17.44 -17.01 -30.60
C ALA A 702 16.80 -18.35 -30.22
N TYR A 703 17.17 -18.94 -29.07
CA TYR A 703 16.55 -20.17 -28.54
C TYR A 703 16.62 -20.31 -27.00
N ASN A 704 16.84 -19.22 -26.26
CA ASN A 704 16.66 -19.19 -24.81
C ASN A 704 15.28 -18.57 -24.48
N TYR A 705 14.67 -18.97 -23.38
CA TYR A 705 13.43 -18.42 -22.83
C TYR A 705 13.77 -17.60 -21.58
N GLY A 706 12.94 -16.58 -21.29
CA GLY A 706 13.12 -15.63 -20.19
C GLY A 706 12.66 -14.22 -20.52
N SER A 707 12.60 -13.37 -19.50
CA SER A 707 12.09 -11.99 -19.52
C SER A 707 13.15 -10.86 -19.39
N PRO A 708 14.49 -11.07 -19.51
CA PRO A 708 15.49 -10.16 -18.94
C PRO A 708 15.36 -8.71 -19.39
N GLY A 709 15.30 -7.82 -18.40
CA GLY A 709 15.00 -6.39 -18.50
C GLY A 709 13.49 -6.09 -18.41
N SER A 710 12.71 -6.95 -17.76
CA SER A 710 11.24 -6.83 -17.57
C SER A 710 10.74 -7.82 -16.52
N GLN A 711 9.65 -7.48 -15.82
CA GLN A 711 8.98 -8.36 -14.87
C GLN A 711 8.67 -9.75 -15.45
N ASN A 712 8.88 -10.79 -14.64
CA ASN A 712 8.52 -12.17 -14.95
C ASN A 712 7.00 -12.31 -15.18
N SER A 713 6.58 -13.27 -15.99
CA SER A 713 5.22 -13.82 -15.90
C SER A 713 5.11 -14.73 -14.66
N SER A 714 3.97 -14.66 -13.97
CA SER A 714 3.68 -15.48 -12.78
C SER A 714 3.76 -17.00 -13.03
N CYS A 715 4.22 -17.72 -12.01
CA CYS A 715 4.33 -19.17 -11.95
C CYS A 715 2.99 -19.83 -11.55
N GLY A 716 2.22 -19.17 -10.66
CA GLY A 716 0.83 -19.47 -10.29
C GLY A 716 0.65 -20.22 -8.97
N PHE A 717 1.04 -19.64 -7.82
CA PHE A 717 0.85 -20.16 -6.45
C PHE A 717 0.44 -19.04 -5.46
N SER A 718 0.05 -19.34 -4.21
CA SER A 718 -0.39 -18.31 -3.21
C SER A 718 -0.18 -18.57 -1.68
N TYR A 719 0.23 -19.75 -1.18
CA TYR A 719 0.64 -19.98 0.25
C TYR A 719 1.67 -21.15 0.38
N SER A 720 2.30 -21.35 1.56
CA SER A 720 3.22 -22.48 1.82
C SER A 720 3.13 -23.15 3.23
N ALA A 721 3.71 -24.35 3.39
CA ALA A 721 3.46 -25.19 4.58
C ALA A 721 4.38 -24.92 5.78
N GLU A 722 5.65 -24.57 5.55
CA GLU A 722 6.58 -24.19 6.62
C GLU A 722 6.24 -22.80 7.18
N ALA A 723 5.67 -21.91 6.36
CA ALA A 723 5.15 -20.59 6.76
C ALA A 723 3.85 -20.68 7.57
N ASP A 724 2.76 -21.17 6.97
CA ASP A 724 1.42 -20.99 7.53
C ASP A 724 0.98 -22.18 8.41
N ILE A 725 1.35 -23.39 7.98
CA ILE A 725 0.64 -24.61 8.37
C ILE A 725 1.34 -25.35 9.52
N GLN A 726 2.66 -25.53 9.41
CA GLN A 726 3.51 -26.12 10.45
C GLN A 726 3.39 -25.33 11.78
N PRO A 727 3.44 -23.98 11.82
CA PRO A 727 3.27 -23.21 13.06
C PRO A 727 1.86 -23.27 13.63
N PHE A 728 0.83 -23.32 12.77
CA PHE A 728 -0.55 -23.51 13.23
C PHE A 728 -0.75 -24.88 13.90
N ILE A 729 -0.24 -25.95 13.27
CA ILE A 729 -0.29 -27.30 13.83
C ILE A 729 0.50 -27.40 15.13
N ASP A 730 1.64 -26.70 15.25
CA ASP A 730 2.44 -26.73 16.47
C ASP A 730 1.87 -25.88 17.63
N SER A 731 1.15 -24.80 17.34
CA SER A 731 0.44 -24.01 18.36
C SER A 731 -0.85 -24.69 18.84
N HIS A 732 -1.66 -25.23 17.92
CA HIS A 732 -3.00 -25.74 18.23
C HIS A 732 -3.11 -27.27 18.40
N CYS A 733 -2.23 -28.08 17.79
CA CYS A 733 -2.33 -29.55 17.81
C CYS A 733 -1.19 -30.27 18.56
N SER A 734 0.04 -29.71 18.64
CA SER A 734 1.23 -30.33 19.26
C SER A 734 1.00 -30.93 20.65
N GLY A 735 0.19 -30.26 21.48
CA GLY A 735 -0.15 -30.65 22.86
C GLY A 735 -0.83 -32.02 22.98
N CYS A 736 -1.33 -32.59 21.87
CA CYS A 736 -1.84 -33.96 21.78
C CYS A 736 -1.08 -34.86 20.79
N HIS A 737 -0.14 -34.30 20.01
CA HIS A 737 0.45 -34.94 18.82
C HIS A 737 1.98 -35.09 18.84
N THR A 738 2.68 -34.56 19.84
CA THR A 738 4.15 -34.68 19.96
C THR A 738 4.60 -36.00 20.61
N ASN A 739 5.73 -36.52 20.11
CA ASN A 739 6.48 -37.64 20.68
C ASN A 739 5.75 -39.00 20.79
N SER A 740 6.45 -40.02 21.35
CA SER A 740 6.06 -41.45 21.39
C SER A 740 4.76 -41.86 22.12
N GLY A 741 3.82 -40.93 22.31
CA GLY A 741 2.46 -41.15 22.82
C GLY A 741 1.35 -40.48 22.01
N SER A 742 1.65 -39.94 20.82
CA SER A 742 0.70 -39.22 19.96
C SER A 742 -0.52 -40.06 19.58
N SER A 743 -1.68 -39.41 19.43
CA SER A 743 -2.95 -40.09 19.12
C SER A 743 -3.11 -40.28 17.61
N GLY A 744 -3.12 -41.54 17.16
CA GLY A 744 -3.21 -41.91 15.74
C GLY A 744 -1.86 -42.25 15.08
N GLY A 745 -0.74 -41.91 15.73
CA GLY A 745 0.61 -42.27 15.25
C GLY A 745 1.27 -41.22 14.35
N LEU A 746 0.55 -40.18 13.92
CA LEU A 746 1.12 -38.93 13.43
C LEU A 746 2.06 -38.32 14.49
N ASN A 747 3.18 -37.74 14.06
CA ASN A 747 4.11 -37.00 14.90
C ASN A 747 4.46 -35.72 14.16
N MET A 748 4.06 -34.56 14.69
CA MET A 748 4.09 -33.28 13.96
C MET A 748 5.33 -32.43 14.27
N ASP A 749 6.37 -33.04 14.86
CA ASP A 749 7.69 -32.40 15.09
C ASP A 749 8.44 -32.07 13.76
N ASP A 750 7.83 -32.40 12.62
CA ASP A 750 8.21 -32.25 11.21
C ASP A 750 6.89 -32.53 10.47
N PHE A 751 6.11 -31.48 10.16
CA PHE A 751 4.72 -31.59 9.73
C PHE A 751 4.61 -32.01 8.27
N TRP A 752 5.26 -31.28 7.36
CA TRP A 752 5.16 -31.50 5.92
C TRP A 752 5.51 -32.94 5.56
N ALA A 753 6.72 -33.41 5.93
CA ALA A 753 7.18 -34.76 5.61
C ALA A 753 6.39 -35.86 6.35
N ALA A 754 5.53 -35.50 7.32
CA ALA A 754 4.63 -36.41 8.02
C ALA A 754 3.16 -36.32 7.57
N THR A 755 2.78 -35.37 6.71
CA THR A 755 1.38 -35.15 6.28
C THR A 755 1.17 -35.02 4.78
N VAL A 756 1.99 -34.24 4.08
CA VAL A 756 1.78 -33.97 2.66
C VAL A 756 2.15 -35.20 1.84
N LEU A 757 1.21 -35.62 0.98
CA LEU A 757 1.23 -36.90 0.26
C LEU A 757 1.37 -38.14 1.20
N GLN A 758 1.07 -38.02 2.50
CA GLN A 758 1.13 -39.12 3.46
C GLN A 758 -0.26 -39.71 3.76
N ALA A 759 -0.35 -41.05 3.67
CA ALA A 759 -1.62 -41.77 3.77
C ALA A 759 -2.23 -41.84 5.18
N SER A 760 -3.55 -41.59 5.27
CA SER A 760 -4.30 -41.67 6.53
C SER A 760 -4.37 -43.08 7.12
N SER A 761 -4.21 -43.16 8.44
CA SER A 761 -4.35 -44.42 9.20
C SER A 761 -5.79 -44.76 9.60
N VAL A 762 -6.76 -43.87 9.32
CA VAL A 762 -8.16 -43.96 9.81
C VAL A 762 -9.24 -43.60 8.77
N SER A 763 -8.85 -43.15 7.58
CA SER A 763 -9.73 -42.85 6.43
C SER A 763 -9.11 -43.42 5.14
N GLY A 764 -9.70 -43.15 3.98
CA GLY A 764 -9.20 -43.60 2.66
C GLY A 764 -8.33 -42.59 1.89
N TYR A 765 -8.12 -41.40 2.45
CA TYR A 765 -7.47 -40.24 1.82
C TYR A 765 -6.06 -39.99 2.41
N ASN A 766 -5.25 -39.14 1.77
CA ASN A 766 -4.02 -38.61 2.38
C ASN A 766 -4.35 -37.55 3.45
N TYR A 767 -3.37 -37.16 4.28
CA TYR A 767 -3.59 -36.11 5.28
C TYR A 767 -3.68 -34.73 4.62
N VAL A 768 -2.76 -34.41 3.72
CA VAL A 768 -2.85 -33.29 2.77
C VAL A 768 -2.53 -33.83 1.37
N GLU A 769 -3.32 -33.41 0.39
CA GLU A 769 -3.22 -33.70 -1.03
C GLU A 769 -3.08 -32.37 -1.78
N PRO A 770 -1.88 -32.02 -2.28
CA PRO A 770 -1.66 -30.80 -3.05
C PRO A 770 -2.62 -30.66 -4.24
N GLY A 771 -3.24 -29.49 -4.39
CA GLY A 771 -4.25 -29.16 -5.39
C GLY A 771 -5.68 -29.58 -5.05
N ASP A 772 -5.97 -30.07 -3.84
CA ASP A 772 -7.35 -30.40 -3.40
C ASP A 772 -7.50 -30.43 -1.86
N ALA A 773 -7.85 -29.28 -1.27
CA ALA A 773 -8.27 -29.10 0.12
C ALA A 773 -9.48 -29.98 0.47
N SER A 774 -10.39 -30.11 -0.49
CA SER A 774 -11.58 -30.93 -0.39
C SER A 774 -11.21 -32.44 -0.25
N SER A 775 -10.17 -32.95 -0.90
CA SER A 775 -9.69 -34.32 -0.67
C SER A 775 -8.83 -34.46 0.58
N SER A 776 -8.31 -33.35 1.10
CA SER A 776 -7.39 -33.35 2.24
C SER A 776 -8.06 -33.69 3.57
N TYR A 777 -7.68 -34.85 4.14
CA TYR A 777 -8.30 -35.37 5.37
C TYR A 777 -7.95 -34.56 6.62
N LEU A 778 -6.89 -33.76 6.60
CA LEU A 778 -6.56 -32.80 7.65
C LEU A 778 -7.57 -31.65 7.63
N TYR A 779 -7.74 -30.98 6.49
CA TYR A 779 -8.61 -29.83 6.35
C TYR A 779 -10.06 -30.10 6.79
N ARG A 780 -10.74 -31.10 6.19
CA ARG A 780 -12.13 -31.49 6.57
C ARG A 780 -12.32 -31.85 8.05
N LYS A 781 -11.23 -32.10 8.79
CA LYS A 781 -11.22 -32.47 10.21
C LYS A 781 -10.96 -31.27 11.14
N LEU A 782 -10.37 -30.19 10.59
CA LEU A 782 -10.36 -28.84 11.16
C LEU A 782 -11.75 -28.19 10.93
N ALA A 783 -12.24 -28.15 9.68
CA ALA A 783 -13.57 -27.63 9.30
C ALA A 783 -14.76 -28.42 9.93
N GLY A 784 -14.54 -29.68 10.32
CA GLY A 784 -15.52 -30.49 11.05
C GLY A 784 -16.45 -31.36 10.18
N THR A 785 -16.41 -31.21 8.87
CA THR A 785 -17.21 -31.95 7.88
C THR A 785 -16.86 -33.45 7.78
N HIS A 786 -15.66 -33.86 8.22
CA HIS A 786 -15.10 -35.24 8.19
C HIS A 786 -16.03 -36.39 8.61
N ALA A 787 -17.10 -36.15 9.38
CA ALA A 787 -18.05 -37.18 9.78
C ALA A 787 -18.98 -37.64 8.63
N ALA A 788 -19.20 -36.80 7.61
CA ALA A 788 -19.99 -37.15 6.43
C ALA A 788 -19.28 -38.24 5.59
N ILE A 789 -17.98 -38.07 5.34
CA ILE A 789 -17.11 -39.04 4.63
C ILE A 789 -16.68 -40.24 5.49
N GLY A 790 -17.42 -40.54 6.57
CA GLY A 790 -17.20 -41.73 7.41
C GLY A 790 -16.02 -41.66 8.39
N GLY A 791 -15.39 -40.48 8.56
CA GLY A 791 -14.34 -40.26 9.55
C GLY A 791 -14.80 -40.48 10.99
N THR A 792 -13.87 -40.74 11.91
CA THR A 792 -14.22 -41.05 13.32
C THR A 792 -13.48 -40.18 14.32
N GLY A 793 -14.22 -39.53 15.22
CA GLY A 793 -13.66 -38.65 16.25
C GLY A 793 -14.63 -37.55 16.67
N GLN A 794 -14.05 -36.40 17.00
CA GLN A 794 -14.70 -35.09 16.98
C GLN A 794 -13.75 -34.13 16.25
N GLN A 795 -14.29 -33.01 15.77
CA GLN A 795 -13.55 -31.90 15.19
C GLN A 795 -12.40 -31.42 16.09
N MET A 796 -11.33 -30.94 15.47
CA MET A 796 -10.14 -30.37 16.12
C MET A 796 -10.23 -28.83 16.14
N PRO A 797 -9.56 -28.12 17.08
CA PRO A 797 -8.84 -28.61 18.24
C PRO A 797 -9.77 -29.27 19.29
N ARG A 798 -9.39 -30.45 19.76
CA ARG A 798 -10.31 -31.32 20.52
C ARG A 798 -10.54 -30.85 21.97
N GLY A 799 -11.51 -29.97 22.14
CA GLY A 799 -11.99 -29.50 23.45
C GLY A 799 -11.48 -28.12 23.87
N GLY A 800 -10.87 -27.38 22.93
CA GLY A 800 -10.80 -25.92 22.97
C GLY A 800 -12.00 -25.28 22.26
N PRO A 801 -11.90 -24.02 21.81
CA PRO A 801 -12.68 -23.54 20.66
C PRO A 801 -12.30 -24.34 19.39
N TYR A 802 -13.09 -24.18 18.33
CA TYR A 802 -12.70 -24.56 16.97
C TYR A 802 -11.90 -23.42 16.32
N LEU A 803 -11.42 -23.65 15.10
CA LEU A 803 -10.80 -22.65 14.25
C LEU A 803 -11.83 -21.57 13.86
N SER A 804 -11.36 -20.38 13.46
CA SER A 804 -12.15 -19.41 12.68
C SER A 804 -12.31 -19.86 11.22
N SER A 805 -13.05 -19.08 10.42
CA SER A 805 -13.11 -19.27 8.96
C SER A 805 -11.76 -18.93 8.29
N SER A 806 -11.07 -17.87 8.73
CA SER A 806 -9.76 -17.48 8.19
C SER A 806 -8.65 -18.49 8.50
N GLU A 807 -8.66 -19.11 9.69
CA GLU A 807 -7.80 -20.23 10.04
C GLU A 807 -8.16 -21.54 9.28
N LEU A 808 -9.21 -21.51 8.44
CA LEU A 808 -9.61 -22.61 7.55
C LEU A 808 -9.32 -22.30 6.08
N ALA A 809 -9.57 -21.09 5.57
CA ALA A 809 -9.13 -20.64 4.24
C ALA A 809 -7.60 -20.80 4.07
N MET A 810 -6.83 -20.36 5.06
CA MET A 810 -5.37 -20.60 5.16
C MET A 810 -4.96 -22.10 5.15
N PHE A 811 -5.90 -23.06 5.23
CA PHE A 811 -5.68 -24.51 5.06
C PHE A 811 -6.48 -25.11 3.89
N GLU A 812 -7.26 -24.31 3.17
CA GLU A 812 -8.04 -24.66 2.00
C GLU A 812 -7.25 -24.19 0.78
N ASP A 813 -7.22 -22.88 0.55
CA ASP A 813 -6.49 -22.24 -0.55
C ASP A 813 -4.98 -22.59 -0.55
N TRP A 814 -4.27 -22.66 0.60
CA TRP A 814 -2.89 -23.25 0.63
C TRP A 814 -2.78 -24.62 -0.04
N ILE A 815 -3.76 -25.48 0.20
CA ILE A 815 -3.71 -26.82 -0.38
C ILE A 815 -3.99 -26.73 -1.88
N ASP A 816 -4.99 -25.95 -2.29
CA ASP A 816 -5.45 -25.83 -3.68
C ASP A 816 -4.39 -25.14 -4.58
N GLU A 817 -3.58 -24.24 -4.02
CA GLU A 817 -2.36 -23.62 -4.56
C GLU A 817 -1.24 -24.59 -4.98
N GLY A 818 -1.48 -25.90 -4.91
CA GLY A 818 -0.47 -26.93 -5.08
C GLY A 818 0.38 -27.16 -3.82
N ALA A 819 -0.05 -26.64 -2.66
CA ALA A 819 0.57 -26.82 -1.35
C ALA A 819 2.10 -26.69 -1.38
N GLN A 820 2.63 -25.48 -1.53
CA GLN A 820 4.08 -25.27 -1.49
C GLN A 820 4.67 -25.62 -0.11
N HIS A 821 5.98 -25.88 -0.06
CA HIS A 821 6.66 -26.47 1.10
C HIS A 821 6.63 -25.56 2.34
#